data_AF-A0A1Y1W2F8-F1
#
_entry.id   AF-A0A1Y1W2F8-F1
#
_cell.length_a   1.000
_cell.length_b   1.000
_cell.length_c   1.000
_cell.angle_alpha   90.00
_cell.angle_beta   90.00
_cell.angle_gamma   90.00
#
_symmetry.space_group_name_H-M   'P 1'
#
loop_
_entity.id
_entity.type
_entity.pdbx_description
1 polymer ?
#
loop_
_entity_poly.entity_id
_entity_poly.type
_entity_poly.pdbx_seq_one_letter_code
_entity_poly.pdbx_strand_id
1 'polypeptide(L)'
;MKLSTKYFLNLIFLAFASSKAIKEKALIPKFSLASGFYDDPIELEIKTSNSKAIIYYTTDGSVPNENSTIYEKPILLKNKSDTENVYCAINTFEPTNKFVPHEKVKKANIIRAIAKLPNSNTNTNSTIVSKTYFVGLNQKELYDDVPIISLITDPYNLFDYEHGIYVLGKTHDDWLKEDPKNSRATSYKQKGNFSLKGRDNERPATIEYFPGNNKKKGFNEDVGIRIMGDVSRSYIQKSFRVFHREDYGPKELKYELISENMRSDGKGLLKTYKTFNIRNGGNDSKYLIFRDKVLQRLVRDRKLETQQTDMAILYLDGEFWGVYTITENYNDHYIATNYDIDKDNVIIIKNFEVEDGVDSDIELFDDAMNYIIENDMTILENYEKASQLLDFESFVWYIAFNSYIENGDGIFHGKNWSMWRVRDPVPGVVNADGKWRMMAFDTEYSTGIYTQVGTYNTFNNLKNAFTKGSEYNKSTHAQVLLSLLKNKEFENLFYNALCDIKNIDFDLEVVNPLINSLKEKMAPMMYEHFIRYGPDKALTKGPEEYYNKLFKKFSDFLNGRPTMFLTKVAKLFKIDPPMEVTVTSNDFSKGKFKVNHGKKIFKKEYKGDYFKETAFYLTAVPSRGEFFNYWSIENCEFANPDFTPMVNTTKILDQLTVGVLPSEGCKVTANFGQVSEITTEIPSEIPSELPSEFPMNTSIDLPTELPIDIPTELPIDDEN
;
A
#
# COMPACT_ATOMS: atom_id res chain seq x y z
N MET A 1 48.81 24.86 29.28
CA MET A 1 47.60 25.47 29.87
C MET A 1 46.68 26.04 28.77
N LYS A 2 46.20 25.20 27.83
CA LYS A 2 45.22 25.60 26.78
C LYS A 2 44.19 24.49 26.44
N LEU A 3 44.20 23.37 27.18
CA LEU A 3 43.29 22.26 26.98
C LEU A 3 42.04 22.26 27.89
N SER A 4 41.96 23.07 28.95
CA SER A 4 40.83 22.99 29.91
C SER A 4 39.63 23.88 29.57
N THR A 5 39.81 24.97 28.81
CA THR A 5 38.75 25.97 28.61
C THR A 5 37.65 25.50 27.63
N LYS A 6 37.98 24.71 26.60
CA LYS A 6 37.00 24.17 25.63
C LYS A 6 36.10 23.09 26.24
N TYR A 7 36.66 22.23 27.10
CA TYR A 7 35.89 21.23 27.84
C TYR A 7 34.99 21.88 28.89
N PHE A 8 35.46 22.92 29.58
CA PHE A 8 34.67 23.63 30.58
C PHE A 8 33.47 24.38 29.96
N LEU A 9 33.65 25.03 28.80
CA LEU A 9 32.52 25.64 28.08
C LEU A 9 31.49 24.61 27.60
N ASN A 10 31.92 23.48 27.03
CA ASN A 10 31.00 22.43 26.61
C ASN A 10 30.24 21.80 27.79
N LEU A 11 30.91 21.55 28.93
CA LEU A 11 30.27 21.09 30.16
C LEU A 11 29.26 22.08 30.72
N ILE A 12 29.57 23.38 30.65
CA ILE A 12 28.64 24.45 31.07
C ILE A 12 27.43 24.50 30.15
N PHE A 13 27.59 24.44 28.82
CA PHE A 13 26.48 24.40 27.87
C PHE A 13 25.60 23.15 28.04
N LEU A 14 26.22 21.97 28.23
CA LEU A 14 25.49 20.73 28.54
C LEU A 14 24.77 20.81 29.89
N ALA A 15 25.37 21.40 30.92
CA ALA A 15 24.73 21.61 32.21
C ALA A 15 23.56 22.60 32.13
N PHE A 16 23.69 23.68 31.37
CA PHE A 16 22.61 24.65 31.15
C PHE A 16 21.46 24.04 30.34
N ALA A 17 21.74 23.33 29.25
CA ALA A 17 20.73 22.62 28.46
C ALA A 17 20.03 21.53 29.29
N SER A 18 20.78 20.76 30.07
CA SER A 18 20.26 19.76 31.01
C SER A 18 19.37 20.41 32.09
N SER A 19 19.79 21.54 32.67
CA SER A 19 19.02 22.26 33.68
C SER A 19 17.72 22.87 33.14
N LYS A 20 17.72 23.35 31.88
CA LYS A 20 16.53 23.86 31.19
C LYS A 20 15.54 22.72 30.92
N ALA A 21 16.02 21.60 30.39
CA ALA A 21 15.21 20.40 30.16
C ALA A 21 14.63 19.82 31.47
N ILE A 22 15.38 19.84 32.58
CA ILE A 22 14.89 19.43 33.91
C ILE A 22 13.82 20.38 34.43
N LYS A 23 13.99 21.70 34.27
CA LYS A 23 12.99 22.71 34.68
C LYS A 23 11.70 22.60 33.86
N GLU A 24 11.81 22.37 32.55
CA GLU A 24 10.67 22.20 31.66
C GLU A 24 9.90 20.90 31.97
N LYS A 25 10.62 19.80 32.20
CA LYS A 25 10.05 18.51 32.62
C LYS A 25 9.34 18.57 33.97
N ALA A 26 9.80 19.45 34.89
CA ALA A 26 9.16 19.67 36.19
C ALA A 26 7.87 20.50 36.12
N LEU A 27 7.54 21.08 34.97
CA LEU A 27 6.32 21.87 34.76
C LEU A 27 5.23 21.13 34.01
N ILE A 28 5.55 20.07 33.25
CA ILE A 28 4.59 19.33 32.41
C ILE A 28 3.34 18.92 33.22
N PRO A 29 2.13 19.37 32.83
CA PRO A 29 0.88 18.95 33.44
C PRO A 29 0.71 17.42 33.40
N LYS A 30 0.27 16.86 34.53
CA LYS A 30 -0.06 15.45 34.70
C LYS A 30 -1.53 15.33 35.04
N PHE A 31 -2.26 14.65 34.19
CA PHE A 31 -3.66 14.32 34.38
C PHE A 31 -3.80 13.10 35.30
N SER A 32 -4.80 13.12 36.19
CA SER A 32 -5.06 12.00 37.13
C SER A 32 -5.52 10.73 36.43
N LEU A 33 -6.12 10.87 35.24
CA LEU A 33 -6.69 9.78 34.45
C LEU A 33 -6.02 9.73 33.07
N ALA A 34 -5.95 8.53 32.51
CA ALA A 34 -5.45 8.35 31.15
C ALA A 34 -6.54 8.73 30.12
N SER A 35 -6.15 9.08 28.90
CA SER A 35 -7.10 9.15 27.79
C SER A 35 -7.78 7.80 27.60
N GLY A 36 -9.05 7.80 27.23
CA GLY A 36 -9.78 6.54 27.02
C GLY A 36 -11.29 6.67 27.21
N PHE A 37 -11.91 5.51 27.41
CA PHE A 37 -13.35 5.34 27.55
C PHE A 37 -13.71 5.18 29.03
N TYR A 38 -14.79 5.84 29.44
CA TYR A 38 -15.30 5.85 30.79
C TYR A 38 -16.83 5.76 30.73
N ASP A 39 -17.42 4.78 31.40
CA ASP A 39 -18.88 4.59 31.35
C ASP A 39 -19.62 5.70 32.12
N ASP A 40 -19.10 6.07 33.28
CA ASP A 40 -19.67 7.09 34.17
C ASP A 40 -18.96 8.45 34.09
N PRO A 41 -19.62 9.55 34.50
CA PRO A 41 -18.95 10.83 34.72
C PRO A 41 -17.70 10.70 35.61
N ILE A 42 -16.64 11.39 35.24
CA ILE A 42 -15.34 11.34 35.93
C ILE A 42 -14.89 12.72 36.41
N GLU A 43 -14.17 12.76 37.51
CA GLU A 43 -13.46 13.95 37.97
C GLU A 43 -12.00 13.89 37.55
N LEU A 44 -11.59 14.83 36.71
CA LEU A 44 -10.24 14.93 36.18
C LEU A 44 -9.43 15.95 36.96
N GLU A 45 -8.38 15.50 37.63
CA GLU A 45 -7.42 16.39 38.28
C GLU A 45 -6.21 16.64 37.38
N ILE A 46 -5.69 17.86 37.42
CA ILE A 46 -4.44 18.24 36.76
C ILE A 46 -3.44 18.68 37.82
N LYS A 47 -2.26 18.08 37.82
CA LYS A 47 -1.17 18.40 38.76
C LYS A 47 0.11 18.71 38.00
N THR A 48 0.99 19.47 38.62
CA THR A 48 2.36 19.67 38.13
C THR A 48 3.32 19.51 39.29
N SER A 49 4.55 19.06 39.03
CA SER A 49 5.53 18.79 40.10
C SER A 49 5.99 20.06 40.82
N ASN A 50 5.73 21.24 40.26
CA ASN A 50 6.05 22.52 40.89
C ASN A 50 4.79 23.19 41.46
N SER A 51 4.65 23.19 42.78
CA SER A 51 3.49 23.77 43.46
C SER A 51 3.31 25.28 43.27
N LYS A 52 4.30 25.99 42.73
CA LYS A 52 4.21 27.42 42.40
C LYS A 52 3.74 27.69 40.98
N ALA A 53 3.63 26.67 40.14
CA ALA A 53 3.21 26.85 38.75
C ALA A 53 1.69 26.97 38.66
N ILE A 54 1.23 27.86 37.79
CA ILE A 54 -0.18 28.04 37.43
C ILE A 54 -0.46 27.15 36.22
N ILE A 55 -1.52 26.35 36.29
CA ILE A 55 -1.96 25.49 35.19
C ILE A 55 -3.08 26.21 34.44
N TYR A 56 -2.94 26.31 33.12
CA TYR A 56 -3.94 26.84 32.21
C TYR A 56 -4.45 25.73 31.30
N TYR A 57 -5.76 25.69 31.03
CA TYR A 57 -6.35 24.66 30.20
C TYR A 57 -7.48 25.17 29.30
N THR A 58 -7.73 24.42 28.22
CA THR A 58 -8.81 24.62 27.26
C THR A 58 -9.60 23.33 27.08
N THR A 59 -10.86 23.44 26.64
CA THR A 59 -11.76 22.30 26.45
C THR A 59 -12.34 22.19 25.04
N ASP A 60 -11.87 23.05 24.13
CA ASP A 60 -12.37 23.30 22.78
C ASP A 60 -11.26 23.10 21.74
N GLY A 61 -10.24 22.30 22.07
CA GLY A 61 -9.11 22.07 21.17
C GLY A 61 -8.15 23.26 21.01
N SER A 62 -8.48 24.49 21.39
CA SER A 62 -7.58 25.65 21.25
C SER A 62 -6.27 25.49 22.04
N VAL A 63 -5.18 26.09 21.58
CA VAL A 63 -3.90 26.04 22.30
C VAL A 63 -4.00 26.83 23.61
N PRO A 64 -3.78 26.20 24.79
CA PRO A 64 -3.89 26.90 26.06
C PRO A 64 -2.76 27.93 26.20
N ASN A 65 -3.11 29.09 26.73
CA ASN A 65 -2.21 30.20 27.01
C ASN A 65 -2.63 30.91 28.31
N GLU A 66 -1.98 32.02 28.64
CA GLU A 66 -2.22 32.75 29.90
C GLU A 66 -3.61 33.40 30.00
N ASN A 67 -4.33 33.54 28.88
CA ASN A 67 -5.72 34.00 28.85
C ASN A 67 -6.71 32.83 28.96
N SER A 68 -6.25 31.59 28.96
CA SER A 68 -7.09 30.40 29.12
C SER A 68 -7.53 30.22 30.58
N THR A 69 -8.44 29.27 30.80
CA THR A 69 -8.98 28.99 32.14
C THR A 69 -7.88 28.48 33.08
N ILE A 70 -7.76 29.09 34.25
CA ILE A 70 -6.86 28.61 35.31
C ILE A 70 -7.48 27.38 35.97
N TYR A 71 -6.69 26.31 36.13
CA TYR A 71 -7.12 25.12 36.84
C TYR A 71 -7.06 25.35 38.37
N GLU A 72 -8.23 25.37 39.02
CA GLU A 72 -8.36 25.58 40.47
C GLU A 72 -8.93 24.36 41.21
N LYS A 73 -9.72 23.53 40.53
CA LYS A 73 -10.41 22.35 41.09
C LYS A 73 -10.60 21.26 40.04
N PRO A 74 -10.86 20.00 40.44
CA PRO A 74 -11.11 18.92 39.49
C PRO A 74 -12.20 19.26 38.47
N ILE A 75 -11.99 18.83 37.22
CA ILE A 75 -12.91 19.07 36.09
C ILE A 75 -13.86 17.88 36.00
N LEU A 76 -15.15 18.12 36.19
CA LEU A 76 -16.18 17.10 35.98
C LEU A 76 -16.42 16.89 34.49
N LEU A 77 -16.04 15.72 33.96
CA LEU A 77 -16.29 15.32 32.58
C LEU A 77 -17.53 14.43 32.52
N LYS A 78 -18.41 14.72 31.56
CA LYS A 78 -19.67 14.01 31.29
C LYS A 78 -19.74 13.64 29.81
N ASN A 79 -20.70 12.79 29.45
CA ASN A 79 -21.05 12.59 28.05
C ASN A 79 -21.50 13.94 27.45
N LYS A 80 -20.86 14.35 26.35
CA LYS A 80 -21.18 15.59 25.63
C LYS A 80 -21.91 15.34 24.31
N SER A 81 -22.28 14.11 24.00
CA SER A 81 -22.93 13.77 22.72
C SER A 81 -24.29 14.46 22.57
N ASP A 82 -24.97 14.80 23.66
CA ASP A 82 -26.24 15.57 23.67
C ASP A 82 -26.05 17.09 23.53
N THR A 83 -24.81 17.59 23.51
CA THR A 83 -24.52 19.02 23.29
C THR A 83 -24.53 19.37 21.80
N GLU A 84 -24.78 20.65 21.49
CA GLU A 84 -24.79 21.13 20.11
C GLU A 84 -23.46 20.87 19.40
N ASN A 85 -23.56 20.62 18.10
CA ASN A 85 -22.41 20.49 17.22
C ASN A 85 -21.72 21.85 17.07
N VAL A 86 -20.39 21.84 17.14
CA VAL A 86 -19.56 23.05 17.03
C VAL A 86 -18.80 23.04 15.70
N TYR A 87 -17.83 22.14 15.54
CA TYR A 87 -16.93 22.16 14.37
C TYR A 87 -17.59 21.54 13.14
N CYS A 88 -18.27 20.41 13.31
CA CYS A 88 -19.01 19.78 12.22
C CYS A 88 -20.22 20.60 11.76
N ALA A 89 -20.64 21.64 12.50
CA ALA A 89 -21.69 22.58 12.09
C ALA A 89 -21.21 23.69 11.14
N ILE A 90 -19.90 23.78 10.89
CA ILE A 90 -19.33 24.72 9.91
C ILE A 90 -19.67 24.23 8.50
N ASN A 91 -20.21 25.12 7.67
CA ASN A 91 -20.75 24.80 6.34
C ASN A 91 -19.92 25.35 5.16
N THR A 92 -18.67 25.76 5.43
CA THR A 92 -17.73 26.34 4.45
C THR A 92 -16.67 25.33 3.99
N PHE A 93 -16.91 24.03 4.17
CA PHE A 93 -15.95 22.97 3.84
C PHE A 93 -15.87 22.65 2.35
N GLU A 94 -16.97 22.75 1.63
CA GLU A 94 -17.02 22.46 0.20
C GLU A 94 -17.73 23.57 -0.60
N PRO A 95 -17.44 23.72 -1.90
CA PRO A 95 -17.99 24.82 -2.68
C PRO A 95 -19.45 24.64 -3.10
N THR A 96 -19.96 23.39 -3.15
CA THR A 96 -21.28 23.10 -3.72
C THR A 96 -22.38 22.87 -2.70
N ASN A 97 -22.09 22.20 -1.59
CA ASN A 97 -23.11 21.91 -0.58
C ASN A 97 -22.75 22.56 0.76
N LYS A 98 -23.67 23.37 1.27
CA LYS A 98 -23.62 23.85 2.67
C LYS A 98 -24.14 22.75 3.59
N PHE A 99 -23.32 21.72 3.77
CA PHE A 99 -23.65 20.59 4.61
C PHE A 99 -23.47 20.91 6.08
N VAL A 100 -24.46 20.54 6.89
CA VAL A 100 -24.42 20.51 8.35
C VAL A 100 -25.11 19.21 8.79
N PRO A 101 -24.56 18.43 9.74
CA PRO A 101 -25.22 17.22 10.22
C PRO A 101 -26.63 17.51 10.74
N HIS A 102 -27.59 16.64 10.40
CA HIS A 102 -28.98 16.74 10.85
C HIS A 102 -29.15 16.42 12.34
N GLU A 103 -28.23 15.63 12.88
CA GLU A 103 -28.26 15.14 14.26
C GLU A 103 -26.98 15.53 15.00
N LYS A 104 -27.06 15.50 16.33
CA LYS A 104 -25.89 15.68 17.19
C LYS A 104 -24.97 14.49 17.02
N VAL A 105 -23.70 14.75 16.76
CA VAL A 105 -22.70 13.69 16.63
C VAL A 105 -22.20 13.25 18.00
N LYS A 106 -21.67 12.03 18.08
CA LYS A 106 -20.94 11.56 19.27
C LYS A 106 -19.75 12.46 19.56
N LYS A 107 -19.49 12.74 20.84
CA LYS A 107 -18.41 13.65 21.26
C LYS A 107 -17.56 13.09 22.39
N ALA A 108 -16.26 13.34 22.28
CA ALA A 108 -15.28 13.17 23.35
C ALA A 108 -14.98 14.51 24.02
N ASN A 109 -14.54 14.46 25.28
CA ASN A 109 -13.99 15.63 25.97
C ASN A 109 -12.52 15.78 25.60
N ILE A 110 -12.15 16.89 24.99
CA ILE A 110 -10.77 17.28 24.75
C ILE A 110 -10.31 18.19 25.87
N ILE A 111 -9.18 17.88 26.52
CA ILE A 111 -8.55 18.77 27.49
C ILE A 111 -7.09 18.98 27.09
N ARG A 112 -6.71 20.24 26.86
CA ARG A 112 -5.32 20.63 26.60
C ARG A 112 -4.85 21.52 27.74
N ALA A 113 -3.66 21.26 28.28
CA ALA A 113 -3.13 22.02 29.41
C ALA A 113 -1.65 22.38 29.25
N ILE A 114 -1.27 23.54 29.80
CA ILE A 114 0.12 23.96 30.04
C ILE A 114 0.27 24.36 31.51
N ALA A 115 1.50 24.35 32.03
CA ALA A 115 1.82 25.02 33.28
C ALA A 115 2.86 26.11 33.05
N LYS A 116 2.74 27.21 33.79
CA LYS A 116 3.67 28.34 33.76
C LYS A 116 4.12 28.71 35.16
N LEU A 117 5.40 29.03 35.33
CA LEU A 117 5.90 29.63 36.57
C LEU A 117 5.70 31.15 36.54
N PRO A 118 4.95 31.73 37.50
CA PRO A 118 4.87 33.18 37.63
C PRO A 118 6.23 33.78 38.00
N ASN A 119 6.56 34.94 37.44
CA ASN A 119 7.76 35.75 37.72
C ASN A 119 9.11 35.05 37.49
N SER A 120 9.16 34.06 36.61
CA SER A 120 10.43 33.50 36.13
C SER A 120 11.03 34.43 35.06
N ASN A 121 12.33 34.75 35.16
CA ASN A 121 13.08 35.50 34.13
C ASN A 121 13.16 34.78 32.77
N THR A 122 12.55 33.60 32.67
CA THR A 122 12.39 32.82 31.45
C THR A 122 10.89 32.69 31.17
N ASN A 123 10.41 33.13 30.01
CA ASN A 123 8.99 33.06 29.62
C ASN A 123 8.61 31.62 29.22
N THR A 124 8.93 30.64 30.07
CA THR A 124 8.89 29.22 29.72
C THR A 124 7.58 28.60 30.19
N ASN A 125 6.63 28.46 29.28
CA ASN A 125 5.51 27.54 29.45
C ASN A 125 6.02 26.10 29.35
N SER A 126 5.36 25.15 30.01
CA SER A 126 5.58 23.74 29.70
C SER A 126 5.16 23.44 28.26
N THR A 127 5.58 22.29 27.74
CA THR A 127 4.94 21.70 26.57
C THR A 127 3.44 21.50 26.83
N ILE A 128 2.64 21.55 25.76
CA ILE A 128 1.20 21.29 25.82
C ILE A 128 0.99 19.80 26.06
N VAL A 129 0.05 19.45 26.93
CA VAL A 129 -0.40 18.07 27.10
C VAL A 129 -1.87 18.00 26.69
N SER A 130 -2.16 17.22 25.64
CA SER A 130 -3.51 17.01 25.13
C SER A 130 -4.03 15.61 25.53
N LYS A 131 -5.30 15.54 25.95
CA LYS A 131 -5.97 14.30 26.37
C LYS A 131 -7.42 14.24 25.88
N THR A 132 -7.83 13.06 25.45
CA THR A 132 -9.19 12.74 24.97
C THR A 132 -9.90 11.75 25.90
N TYR A 133 -11.10 12.11 26.35
CA TYR A 133 -11.93 11.29 27.24
C TYR A 133 -13.32 11.06 26.64
N PHE A 134 -13.61 9.82 26.29
CA PHE A 134 -14.92 9.38 25.81
C PHE A 134 -15.76 8.96 27.03
N VAL A 135 -16.61 9.86 27.52
CA VAL A 135 -17.44 9.61 28.72
C VAL A 135 -18.85 9.23 28.30
N GLY A 136 -19.39 8.15 28.88
CA GLY A 136 -20.69 7.58 28.52
C GLY A 136 -20.72 6.96 27.12
N LEU A 137 -19.56 6.57 26.60
CA LEU A 137 -19.40 5.89 25.32
C LEU A 137 -18.57 4.62 25.56
N ASN A 138 -18.90 3.53 24.86
CA ASN A 138 -18.17 2.28 24.94
C ASN A 138 -17.55 1.93 23.58
N GLN A 139 -16.22 1.83 23.50
CA GLN A 139 -15.53 1.55 22.25
C GLN A 139 -15.97 0.23 21.61
N LYS A 140 -16.08 -0.83 22.41
CA LYS A 140 -16.38 -2.18 21.93
C LYS A 140 -17.79 -2.24 21.34
N GLU A 141 -18.75 -1.60 21.99
CA GLU A 141 -20.13 -1.54 21.50
C GLU A 141 -20.27 -0.70 20.22
N LEU A 142 -19.52 0.40 20.12
CA LEU A 142 -19.64 1.31 18.98
C LEU A 142 -18.86 0.85 17.76
N TYR A 143 -17.63 0.39 17.97
CA TYR A 143 -16.62 0.26 16.92
C TYR A 143 -15.91 -1.10 16.93
N ASP A 144 -16.33 -2.02 17.79
CA ASP A 144 -15.75 -3.34 17.94
C ASP A 144 -14.21 -3.30 18.10
N ASP A 145 -13.46 -3.81 17.12
CA ASP A 145 -12.00 -3.82 17.06
C ASP A 145 -11.45 -2.85 15.99
N VAL A 146 -12.25 -1.91 15.50
CA VAL A 146 -11.80 -0.83 14.61
C VAL A 146 -11.12 0.27 15.45
N PRO A 147 -9.89 0.68 15.09
CA PRO A 147 -9.17 1.70 15.85
C PRO A 147 -9.79 3.10 15.68
N ILE A 148 -9.54 3.95 16.67
CA ILE A 148 -9.97 5.34 16.69
C ILE A 148 -8.75 6.25 16.68
N ILE A 149 -8.82 7.30 15.88
CA ILE A 149 -7.87 8.40 15.86
C ILE A 149 -8.59 9.62 16.43
N SER A 150 -8.08 10.16 17.54
CA SER A 150 -8.43 11.50 17.98
C SER A 150 -7.35 12.46 17.46
N LEU A 151 -7.72 13.29 16.49
CA LEU A 151 -6.86 14.33 15.95
C LEU A 151 -7.24 15.65 16.62
N ILE A 152 -6.31 16.21 17.39
CA ILE A 152 -6.51 17.41 18.21
C ILE A 152 -5.63 18.51 17.63
N THR A 153 -6.21 19.67 17.33
CA THR A 153 -5.45 20.84 16.89
C THR A 153 -6.16 22.10 17.32
N ASP A 154 -5.49 23.24 17.23
CA ASP A 154 -6.20 24.50 17.41
C ASP A 154 -7.27 24.62 16.31
N PRO A 155 -8.56 24.85 16.61
CA PRO A 155 -9.59 25.03 15.60
C PRO A 155 -9.22 26.11 14.56
N TYR A 156 -8.42 27.11 14.94
CA TYR A 156 -7.82 28.08 14.03
C TYR A 156 -7.07 27.43 12.86
N ASN A 157 -6.34 26.35 13.12
CA ASN A 157 -5.55 25.65 12.09
C ASN A 157 -6.40 25.00 11.01
N LEU A 158 -7.67 24.66 11.30
CA LEU A 158 -8.55 23.97 10.37
C LEU A 158 -9.63 24.88 9.79
N PHE A 159 -10.18 25.77 10.59
CA PHE A 159 -11.46 26.42 10.29
C PHE A 159 -11.38 27.93 10.15
N ASP A 160 -10.25 28.56 10.46
CA ASP A 160 -10.06 29.99 10.24
C ASP A 160 -10.18 30.37 8.75
N TYR A 161 -10.69 31.57 8.49
CA TYR A 161 -10.89 32.06 7.13
C TYR A 161 -9.59 32.17 6.35
N GLU A 162 -8.50 32.64 6.97
CA GLU A 162 -7.22 32.84 6.27
C GLU A 162 -6.29 31.64 6.45
N HIS A 163 -6.24 31.08 7.66
CA HIS A 163 -5.22 30.10 8.05
C HIS A 163 -5.73 28.66 8.07
N GLY A 164 -7.05 28.48 8.15
CA GLY A 164 -7.70 27.19 8.31
C GLY A 164 -7.57 26.34 7.05
N ILE A 165 -6.89 25.20 7.15
CA ILE A 165 -6.62 24.34 5.98
C ILE A 165 -7.81 23.50 5.54
N TYR A 166 -8.92 23.48 6.27
CA TYR A 166 -10.06 22.60 5.98
C TYR A 166 -11.21 23.32 5.24
N VAL A 167 -11.17 24.65 5.15
CA VAL A 167 -12.28 25.46 4.62
C VAL A 167 -12.01 25.98 3.20
N LEU A 168 -13.04 26.53 2.56
CA LEU A 168 -12.91 27.34 1.34
C LEU A 168 -11.99 28.54 1.61
N GLY A 169 -12.33 29.35 2.61
CA GLY A 169 -11.49 30.43 3.13
C GLY A 169 -11.08 31.48 2.11
N LYS A 170 -10.09 32.31 2.50
CA LYS A 170 -9.52 33.39 1.70
C LYS A 170 -9.06 32.93 0.33
N THR A 171 -8.48 31.74 0.22
CA THR A 171 -7.99 31.20 -1.05
C THR A 171 -9.12 31.05 -2.07
N HIS A 172 -10.33 30.66 -1.65
CA HIS A 172 -11.47 30.54 -2.56
C HIS A 172 -11.96 31.91 -3.02
N ASP A 173 -12.09 32.87 -2.10
CA ASP A 173 -12.54 34.21 -2.43
C ASP A 173 -11.56 34.95 -3.35
N ASP A 174 -10.26 34.80 -3.12
CA ASP A 174 -9.24 35.38 -3.98
C ASP A 174 -9.23 34.70 -5.35
N TRP A 175 -9.34 33.38 -5.40
CA TRP A 175 -9.48 32.63 -6.65
C TRP A 175 -10.73 33.05 -7.45
N LEU A 176 -11.86 33.33 -6.81
CA LEU A 176 -13.04 33.85 -7.49
C LEU A 176 -12.84 35.27 -8.06
N LYS A 177 -11.99 36.10 -7.45
CA LYS A 177 -11.66 37.45 -7.92
C LYS A 177 -10.70 37.44 -9.11
N GLU A 178 -9.85 36.42 -9.23
CA GLU A 178 -8.87 36.29 -10.32
C GLU A 178 -9.56 36.17 -11.70
N ASP A 179 -10.65 35.41 -11.82
CA ASP A 179 -11.45 35.31 -13.04
C ASP A 179 -12.94 35.08 -12.68
N PRO A 180 -13.86 35.97 -13.11
CA PRO A 180 -15.30 35.78 -12.91
C PRO A 180 -15.85 34.42 -13.38
N LYS A 181 -15.20 33.75 -14.34
CA LYS A 181 -15.57 32.40 -14.80
C LYS A 181 -15.37 31.32 -13.74
N ASN A 182 -14.53 31.56 -12.73
CA ASN A 182 -14.27 30.62 -11.65
C ASN A 182 -15.53 30.28 -10.85
N SER A 183 -16.47 31.23 -10.75
CA SER A 183 -17.80 31.01 -10.15
C SER A 183 -18.63 29.91 -10.83
N ARG A 184 -18.31 29.59 -12.10
CA ARG A 184 -18.99 28.55 -12.89
C ARG A 184 -18.20 27.25 -12.97
N ALA A 185 -17.04 27.17 -12.32
CA ALA A 185 -16.25 25.96 -12.33
C ALA A 185 -16.96 24.85 -11.55
N THR A 186 -16.83 23.63 -12.06
CA THR A 186 -17.26 22.43 -11.36
C THR A 186 -16.57 22.32 -10.00
N SER A 187 -17.26 21.82 -8.98
CA SER A 187 -16.78 21.77 -7.58
C SER A 187 -15.37 21.19 -7.44
N TYR A 188 -15.06 20.13 -8.19
CA TYR A 188 -13.76 19.45 -8.16
C TYR A 188 -12.59 20.28 -8.72
N LYS A 189 -12.86 21.42 -9.38
CA LYS A 189 -11.84 22.36 -9.87
C LYS A 189 -11.69 23.60 -8.98
N GLN A 190 -12.64 23.83 -8.07
CA GLN A 190 -12.64 25.02 -7.23
C GLN A 190 -11.51 24.93 -6.19
N LYS A 191 -10.88 26.08 -5.92
CA LYS A 191 -9.77 26.19 -4.99
C LYS A 191 -10.25 26.73 -3.65
N GLY A 192 -9.69 26.26 -2.56
CA GLY A 192 -9.90 26.82 -1.23
C GLY A 192 -8.63 26.70 -0.41
N ASN A 193 -8.66 27.05 0.87
CA ASN A 193 -7.50 26.87 1.75
C ASN A 193 -7.11 25.38 1.81
N PHE A 194 -8.08 24.47 1.65
CA PHE A 194 -7.82 23.04 1.47
C PHE A 194 -6.94 22.67 0.27
N SER A 195 -6.76 23.56 -0.71
CA SER A 195 -5.91 23.35 -1.89
C SER A 195 -4.46 23.71 -1.66
N LEU A 196 -4.13 24.33 -0.52
CA LEU A 196 -2.77 24.77 -0.21
C LEU A 196 -1.79 23.58 -0.13
N LYS A 197 -0.54 23.82 -0.53
CA LYS A 197 0.54 22.82 -0.62
C LYS A 197 1.81 23.34 0.07
N GLY A 198 2.82 22.50 0.18
CA GLY A 198 4.11 22.84 0.81
C GLY A 198 4.11 22.81 2.34
N ARG A 199 5.32 22.97 2.89
CA ARG A 199 5.64 22.92 4.33
C ARG A 199 4.93 24.01 5.13
N ASP A 200 4.81 25.21 4.57
CA ASP A 200 4.18 26.37 5.22
C ASP A 200 2.67 26.17 5.49
N ASN A 201 2.08 25.20 4.80
CA ASN A 201 0.68 24.82 4.94
C ASN A 201 0.49 23.54 5.76
N GLU A 202 1.54 23.05 6.42
CA GLU A 202 1.41 22.06 7.49
C GLU A 202 0.95 22.77 8.78
N ARG A 203 0.10 22.10 9.57
CA ARG A 203 -0.43 22.62 10.84
C ARG A 203 -0.04 21.69 11.99
N PRO A 204 0.34 22.23 13.16
CA PRO A 204 0.63 21.40 14.33
C PRO A 204 -0.64 20.73 14.84
N ALA A 205 -0.55 19.47 15.24
CA ALA A 205 -1.65 18.71 15.84
C ALA A 205 -1.08 17.68 16.84
N THR A 206 -1.94 17.15 17.70
CA THR A 206 -1.68 15.96 18.50
C THR A 206 -2.55 14.82 17.97
N ILE A 207 -1.98 13.64 17.76
CA ILE A 207 -2.74 12.41 17.49
C ILE A 207 -2.74 11.54 18.73
N GLU A 208 -3.93 11.17 19.20
CA GLU A 208 -4.12 10.02 20.08
C GLU A 208 -4.73 8.85 19.30
N TYR A 209 -4.01 7.73 19.27
CA TYR A 209 -4.45 6.51 18.62
C TYR A 209 -4.93 5.50 19.65
N PHE A 210 -6.20 5.10 19.55
CA PHE A 210 -6.82 4.08 20.38
C PHE A 210 -6.95 2.80 19.54
N PRO A 211 -6.10 1.78 19.76
CA PRO A 211 -6.19 0.54 19.01
C PRO A 211 -7.51 -0.17 19.30
N GLY A 212 -8.08 -0.83 18.30
CA GLY A 212 -9.25 -1.69 18.52
C GLY A 212 -8.90 -3.03 19.17
N ASN A 213 -7.65 -3.48 19.03
CA ASN A 213 -7.12 -4.59 19.83
C ASN A 213 -6.70 -4.08 21.21
N ASN A 214 -7.48 -4.43 22.24
CA ASN A 214 -7.23 -4.05 23.65
C ASN A 214 -5.90 -4.57 24.23
N LYS A 215 -5.19 -5.47 23.53
CA LYS A 215 -3.83 -5.91 23.90
C LYS A 215 -2.74 -4.99 23.36
N LYS A 216 -3.03 -4.12 22.39
CA LYS A 216 -2.09 -3.09 21.92
C LYS A 216 -2.27 -1.83 22.78
N LYS A 217 -1.15 -1.20 23.14
CA LYS A 217 -1.16 0.11 23.80
C LYS A 217 -1.23 1.19 22.74
N GLY A 218 -2.14 2.15 22.89
CA GLY A 218 -2.20 3.33 22.04
C GLY A 218 -0.99 4.25 22.16
N PHE A 219 -0.90 5.25 21.29
CA PHE A 219 0.12 6.29 21.34
C PHE A 219 -0.51 7.69 21.34
N ASN A 220 0.26 8.67 21.80
CA ASN A 220 -0.09 10.08 21.84
C ASN A 220 1.16 10.86 21.41
N GLU A 221 1.13 11.45 20.21
CA GLU A 221 2.28 12.13 19.62
C GLU A 221 1.87 13.44 18.94
N ASP A 222 2.72 14.46 19.08
CA ASP A 222 2.59 15.72 18.35
C ASP A 222 3.18 15.56 16.93
N VAL A 223 2.42 16.04 15.95
CA VAL A 223 2.64 15.81 14.52
C VAL A 223 2.32 17.05 13.70
N GLY A 224 2.76 17.06 12.45
CA GLY A 224 2.26 17.96 11.42
C GLY A 224 1.11 17.31 10.67
N ILE A 225 0.09 18.08 10.29
CA ILE A 225 -0.99 17.64 9.40
C ILE A 225 -1.15 18.59 8.21
N ARG A 226 -1.58 18.04 7.09
CA ARG A 226 -1.95 18.81 5.89
C ARG A 226 -3.07 18.10 5.14
N ILE A 227 -3.91 18.87 4.44
CA ILE A 227 -4.90 18.27 3.55
C ILE A 227 -4.20 17.62 2.34
N MET A 228 -4.58 16.39 2.04
CA MET A 228 -4.04 15.63 0.91
C MET A 228 -5.13 15.29 -0.11
N GLY A 229 -4.70 15.03 -1.34
CA GLY A 229 -5.53 14.61 -2.47
C GLY A 229 -5.28 15.48 -3.69
N ASP A 230 -6.17 15.40 -4.66
CA ASP A 230 -6.32 16.40 -5.72
C ASP A 230 -7.76 16.90 -5.69
N VAL A 231 -8.67 16.20 -6.38
CA VAL A 231 -10.11 16.48 -6.38
C VAL A 231 -10.75 16.31 -5.00
N SER A 232 -10.39 15.24 -4.26
CA SER A 232 -11.03 14.91 -2.98
C SER A 232 -10.84 15.97 -1.89
N ARG A 233 -9.91 16.93 -2.09
CA ARG A 233 -9.74 18.08 -1.20
C ARG A 233 -10.96 18.98 -1.19
N SER A 234 -11.77 18.98 -2.24
CA SER A 234 -12.99 19.79 -2.31
C SER A 234 -14.19 19.13 -1.62
N TYR A 235 -14.06 17.92 -1.07
CA TYR A 235 -15.18 17.20 -0.43
C TYR A 235 -15.40 17.65 1.02
N ILE A 236 -16.61 17.46 1.57
CA ILE A 236 -16.92 17.80 2.97
C ILE A 236 -16.00 17.06 3.94
N GLN A 237 -15.85 15.75 3.74
CA GLN A 237 -14.88 14.92 4.45
C GLN A 237 -13.57 14.93 3.67
N LYS A 238 -12.47 15.43 4.24
CA LYS A 238 -11.16 15.55 3.59
C LYS A 238 -10.16 14.59 4.20
N SER A 239 -9.16 14.23 3.41
CA SER A 239 -8.04 13.37 3.84
C SER A 239 -6.92 14.20 4.46
N PHE A 240 -6.24 13.64 5.45
CA PHE A 240 -5.07 14.24 6.09
C PHE A 240 -3.82 13.42 5.76
N ARG A 241 -2.71 14.10 5.45
CA ARG A 241 -1.37 13.51 5.53
C ARG A 241 -0.75 13.91 6.86
N VAL A 242 -0.23 12.92 7.59
CA VAL A 242 0.41 13.08 8.90
C VAL A 242 1.92 13.03 8.73
N PHE A 243 2.64 13.93 9.40
CA PHE A 243 4.10 14.06 9.35
C PHE A 243 4.71 14.00 10.75
N HIS A 244 5.64 13.06 10.95
CA HIS A 244 6.47 13.00 12.15
C HIS A 244 7.75 13.82 11.91
N ARG A 245 7.95 14.88 12.68
CA ARG A 245 9.06 15.82 12.53
C ARG A 245 9.45 16.38 13.90
N GLU A 246 10.73 16.65 14.08
CA GLU A 246 11.29 17.20 15.33
C GLU A 246 10.70 18.57 15.69
N ASP A 247 10.26 19.34 14.69
CA ASP A 247 9.56 20.62 14.88
C ASP A 247 8.22 20.50 15.63
N TYR A 248 7.64 19.30 15.67
CA TYR A 248 6.36 19.03 16.34
C TYR A 248 6.50 18.06 17.51
N GLY A 249 7.23 16.97 17.29
CA GLY A 249 7.32 15.86 18.23
C GLY A 249 8.36 14.84 17.77
N PRO A 250 8.11 13.53 17.92
CA PRO A 250 9.02 12.50 17.42
C PRO A 250 9.29 12.64 15.91
N LYS A 251 10.52 12.37 15.50
CA LYS A 251 10.92 12.41 14.08
C LYS A 251 10.33 11.27 13.25
N GLU A 252 9.82 10.23 13.88
CA GLU A 252 9.21 9.06 13.24
C GLU A 252 8.30 8.39 14.27
N LEU A 253 7.19 7.84 13.80
CA LEU A 253 6.36 6.96 14.61
C LEU A 253 7.03 5.59 14.69
N LYS A 254 7.20 5.05 15.90
CA LYS A 254 7.65 3.67 16.13
C LYS A 254 6.48 2.82 16.61
N TYR A 255 5.70 2.31 15.67
CA TYR A 255 4.47 1.59 15.95
C TYR A 255 4.07 0.68 14.78
N GLU A 256 3.54 -0.50 15.08
CA GLU A 256 2.88 -1.37 14.09
C GLU A 256 1.47 -0.85 13.81
N LEU A 257 1.39 0.22 13.01
CA LEU A 257 0.18 1.01 12.79
C LEU A 257 -0.89 0.27 11.97
N ILE A 258 -0.47 -0.42 10.91
CA ILE A 258 -1.35 -1.17 10.02
C ILE A 258 -1.18 -2.65 10.30
N SER A 259 -2.28 -3.36 10.58
CA SER A 259 -2.24 -4.78 10.93
C SER A 259 -1.66 -5.63 9.80
N GLU A 260 -0.78 -6.57 10.14
CA GLU A 260 -0.10 -7.48 9.19
C GLU A 260 0.67 -6.78 8.07
N ASN A 261 1.07 -5.52 8.25
CA ASN A 261 1.84 -4.80 7.25
C ASN A 261 3.27 -5.32 7.20
N MET A 262 3.59 -6.09 6.17
CA MET A 262 4.94 -6.62 5.92
C MET A 262 5.71 -5.65 5.03
N ARG A 263 7.00 -5.49 5.32
CA ARG A 263 7.91 -4.77 4.43
C ARG A 263 7.94 -5.42 3.04
N SER A 264 8.03 -4.61 1.99
CA SER A 264 8.06 -5.10 0.60
C SER A 264 9.25 -6.00 0.28
N ASP A 265 10.36 -5.88 1.02
CA ASP A 265 11.52 -6.78 0.93
C ASP A 265 11.36 -8.13 1.66
N GLY A 266 10.27 -8.30 2.41
CA GLY A 266 9.98 -9.51 3.18
C GLY A 266 10.74 -9.65 4.51
N LYS A 267 11.51 -8.64 4.96
CA LYS A 267 12.32 -8.71 6.19
C LYS A 267 11.54 -8.53 7.51
N GLY A 268 10.21 -8.60 7.48
CA GLY A 268 9.36 -8.56 8.67
C GLY A 268 8.27 -7.49 8.62
N LEU A 269 7.60 -7.27 9.76
CA LEU A 269 6.55 -6.26 9.89
C LEU A 269 7.14 -4.84 9.80
N LEU A 270 6.41 -3.93 9.17
CA LEU A 270 6.71 -2.51 9.16
C LEU A 270 6.35 -1.89 10.52
N LYS A 271 7.32 -1.21 11.15
CA LYS A 271 7.20 -0.66 12.51
C LYS A 271 7.52 0.82 12.61
N THR A 272 7.94 1.44 11.51
CA THR A 272 8.39 2.82 11.51
C THR A 272 7.67 3.58 10.41
N TYR A 273 7.16 4.77 10.73
CA TYR A 273 6.48 5.63 9.77
C TYR A 273 6.97 7.07 9.93
N LYS A 274 7.52 7.63 8.85
CA LYS A 274 7.79 9.07 8.77
C LYS A 274 6.51 9.86 8.46
N THR A 275 5.70 9.28 7.58
CA THR A 275 4.41 9.83 7.14
C THR A 275 3.41 8.71 6.91
N PHE A 276 2.13 8.99 7.14
CA PHE A 276 1.02 8.14 6.71
C PHE A 276 -0.19 9.02 6.37
N ASN A 277 -1.19 8.45 5.70
CA ASN A 277 -2.40 9.16 5.32
C ASN A 277 -3.60 8.65 6.13
N ILE A 278 -4.45 9.58 6.57
CA ILE A 278 -5.81 9.32 7.06
C ILE A 278 -6.75 9.69 5.91
N ARG A 279 -7.16 8.70 5.11
CA ARG A 279 -7.89 8.92 3.83
C ARG A 279 -9.39 8.76 3.98
N ASN A 280 -10.13 9.65 3.33
CA ASN A 280 -11.60 9.65 3.28
C ASN A 280 -12.19 8.63 2.28
N GLY A 281 -11.35 7.81 1.62
CA GLY A 281 -11.79 6.87 0.57
C GLY A 281 -11.89 7.45 -0.85
N GLY A 282 -11.52 8.71 -1.08
CA GLY A 282 -11.45 9.30 -2.43
C GLY A 282 -12.79 9.21 -3.18
N ASN A 283 -12.79 8.61 -4.38
CA ASN A 283 -14.01 8.37 -5.16
C ASN A 283 -15.02 7.45 -4.44
N ASP A 284 -14.57 6.60 -3.52
CA ASP A 284 -15.40 5.69 -2.69
C ASP A 284 -15.86 6.34 -1.37
N SER A 285 -15.55 7.62 -1.13
CA SER A 285 -15.93 8.36 0.09
C SER A 285 -17.43 8.44 0.36
N LYS A 286 -18.25 8.46 -0.70
CA LYS A 286 -19.72 8.42 -0.61
C LYS A 286 -20.31 7.01 -0.75
N TYR A 287 -19.43 6.01 -0.69
CA TYR A 287 -19.70 4.61 -1.00
C TYR A 287 -19.18 3.70 0.13
N LEU A 288 -18.28 2.75 -0.15
CA LEU A 288 -17.87 1.73 0.82
C LEU A 288 -16.64 2.11 1.63
N ILE A 289 -15.85 3.10 1.17
CA ILE A 289 -14.56 3.57 1.71
C ILE A 289 -13.43 2.52 1.67
N PHE A 290 -13.73 1.21 1.69
CA PHE A 290 -12.74 0.13 1.73
C PHE A 290 -12.41 -0.49 0.35
N ARG A 291 -12.94 0.02 -0.77
CA ARG A 291 -12.70 -0.56 -2.10
C ARG A 291 -11.22 -0.64 -2.44
N ASP A 292 -10.48 0.45 -2.22
CA ASP A 292 -9.04 0.51 -2.49
C ASP A 292 -8.25 -0.50 -1.63
N LYS A 293 -8.60 -0.61 -0.34
CA LYS A 293 -8.05 -1.62 0.59
C LYS A 293 -8.24 -3.04 0.04
N VAL A 294 -9.44 -3.39 -0.40
CA VAL A 294 -9.75 -4.72 -0.93
C VAL A 294 -8.95 -5.01 -2.20
N LEU A 295 -9.01 -4.11 -3.18
CA LEU A 295 -8.43 -4.36 -4.50
C LEU A 295 -6.91 -4.48 -4.43
N GLN A 296 -6.24 -3.61 -3.67
CA GLN A 296 -4.79 -3.70 -3.49
C GLN A 296 -4.38 -4.92 -2.65
N ARG A 297 -5.16 -5.30 -1.63
CA ARG A 297 -4.92 -6.51 -0.82
C ARG A 297 -4.92 -7.79 -1.66
N LEU A 298 -5.76 -7.88 -2.67
CA LEU A 298 -5.86 -9.07 -3.52
C LEU A 298 -4.62 -9.29 -4.41
N VAL A 299 -3.85 -8.24 -4.70
CA VAL A 299 -2.68 -8.30 -5.58
C VAL A 299 -1.34 -8.04 -4.89
N ARG A 300 -1.33 -7.85 -3.57
CA ARG A 300 -0.12 -7.49 -2.80
C ARG A 300 1.02 -8.50 -2.86
N ASP A 301 0.73 -9.76 -3.21
CA ASP A 301 1.74 -10.82 -3.31
C ASP A 301 2.41 -10.85 -4.70
N ARG A 302 1.96 -9.99 -5.64
CA ARG A 302 2.53 -9.82 -6.98
C ARG A 302 3.71 -8.85 -6.96
N LYS A 303 4.44 -8.75 -8.08
CA LYS A 303 5.68 -7.97 -8.19
C LYS A 303 5.44 -6.48 -8.46
N LEU A 304 4.57 -5.84 -7.69
CA LEU A 304 4.32 -4.39 -7.73
C LEU A 304 4.12 -3.87 -6.31
N GLU A 305 4.34 -2.56 -6.10
CA GLU A 305 4.02 -1.99 -4.79
C GLU A 305 2.50 -1.88 -4.62
N THR A 306 2.04 -2.16 -3.40
CA THR A 306 0.67 -1.91 -2.96
C THR A 306 0.68 -1.18 -1.62
N GLN A 307 -0.23 -0.23 -1.43
CA GLN A 307 -0.38 0.47 -0.17
C GLN A 307 -1.18 -0.40 0.79
N GLN A 308 -0.56 -0.85 1.88
CA GLN A 308 -1.33 -1.46 2.94
C GLN A 308 -2.20 -0.40 3.61
N THR A 309 -3.41 -0.83 3.97
CA THR A 309 -4.45 0.06 4.47
C THR A 309 -5.22 -0.62 5.59
N ASP A 310 -5.55 0.13 6.64
CA ASP A 310 -6.50 -0.30 7.67
C ASP A 310 -7.69 0.67 7.82
N MET A 311 -8.80 0.18 8.39
CA MET A 311 -9.97 1.02 8.67
C MET A 311 -9.77 1.77 9.98
N ALA A 312 -10.32 2.98 10.10
CA ALA A 312 -10.29 3.76 11.34
C ALA A 312 -11.50 4.68 11.46
N ILE A 313 -11.82 5.05 12.70
CA ILE A 313 -12.76 6.12 13.03
C ILE A 313 -11.98 7.38 13.39
N LEU A 314 -12.32 8.51 12.79
CA LEU A 314 -11.70 9.79 13.13
C LEU A 314 -12.63 10.60 14.05
N TYR A 315 -12.07 11.15 15.12
CA TYR A 315 -12.63 12.24 15.90
C TYR A 315 -11.74 13.47 15.72
N LEU A 316 -12.33 14.59 15.33
CA LEU A 316 -11.64 15.86 15.09
C LEU A 316 -12.04 16.85 16.16
N ASP A 317 -11.08 17.26 16.99
CA ASP A 317 -11.31 18.12 18.18
C ASP A 317 -12.50 17.65 19.04
N GLY A 318 -12.61 16.33 19.18
CA GLY A 318 -13.61 15.67 20.02
C GLY A 318 -14.93 15.37 19.33
N GLU A 319 -15.19 15.81 18.09
CA GLU A 319 -16.41 15.46 17.37
C GLU A 319 -16.19 14.29 16.41
N PHE A 320 -17.11 13.31 16.42
CA PHE A 320 -17.07 12.19 15.48
C PHE A 320 -17.05 12.71 14.04
N TRP A 321 -16.00 12.38 13.31
CA TRP A 321 -15.74 12.84 11.94
C TRP A 321 -16.00 11.79 10.86
N GLY A 322 -16.36 10.57 11.24
CA GLY A 322 -16.70 9.50 10.31
C GLY A 322 -15.63 8.42 10.15
N VAL A 323 -15.97 7.45 9.30
CA VAL A 323 -15.08 6.40 8.84
C VAL A 323 -14.01 6.96 7.90
N TYR A 324 -12.77 6.48 8.09
CA TYR A 324 -11.57 6.77 7.32
C TYR A 324 -10.77 5.48 7.12
N THR A 325 -9.71 5.58 6.33
CA THR A 325 -8.64 4.58 6.30
C THR A 325 -7.31 5.16 6.77
N ILE A 326 -6.47 4.33 7.38
CA ILE A 326 -5.04 4.59 7.59
C ILE A 326 -4.30 3.90 6.45
N THR A 327 -3.62 4.66 5.61
CA THR A 327 -2.96 4.14 4.40
C THR A 327 -1.50 4.57 4.41
N GLU A 328 -0.61 3.67 4.01
CA GLU A 328 0.79 4.02 3.77
C GLU A 328 0.91 5.20 2.80
N ASN A 329 1.96 6.01 2.93
CA ASN A 329 2.18 7.11 2.01
C ASN A 329 3.35 6.79 1.10
N TYR A 330 3.10 6.57 -0.19
CA TYR A 330 4.19 6.51 -1.16
C TYR A 330 4.93 7.84 -1.21
N ASN A 331 6.24 7.73 -1.00
CA ASN A 331 7.26 8.76 -1.12
C ASN A 331 8.65 8.09 -1.00
N ASP A 332 9.71 8.87 -1.06
CA ASP A 332 11.09 8.43 -0.80
C ASP A 332 11.23 7.62 0.51
N HIS A 333 10.57 8.06 1.59
CA HIS A 333 10.57 7.38 2.88
C HIS A 333 9.88 6.01 2.88
N TYR A 334 8.86 5.80 2.06
CA TYR A 334 8.21 4.50 1.90
C TYR A 334 9.20 3.47 1.37
N ILE A 335 9.90 3.80 0.28
CA ILE A 335 10.90 2.92 -0.33
C ILE A 335 12.05 2.69 0.65
N ALA A 336 12.54 3.76 1.29
CA ALA A 336 13.62 3.64 2.27
C ALA A 336 13.27 2.67 3.41
N THR A 337 12.06 2.76 3.96
CA THR A 337 11.66 1.92 5.10
C THR A 337 11.31 0.49 4.68
N ASN A 338 10.81 0.28 3.46
CA ASN A 338 10.43 -1.04 2.96
C ASN A 338 11.62 -1.87 2.43
N TYR A 339 12.71 -1.22 2.02
CA TYR A 339 13.85 -1.87 1.36
C TYR A 339 15.22 -1.62 2.01
N ASP A 340 15.33 -0.75 3.01
CA ASP A 340 16.61 -0.22 3.54
C ASP A 340 17.44 0.51 2.47
N ILE A 341 16.77 1.27 1.60
CA ILE A 341 17.39 2.09 0.56
C ILE A 341 17.56 3.52 1.08
N ASP A 342 18.64 4.21 0.71
CA ASP A 342 18.78 5.64 0.99
C ASP A 342 17.67 6.40 0.24
N LYS A 343 16.86 7.17 0.98
CA LYS A 343 15.75 7.95 0.42
C LYS A 343 16.21 8.92 -0.68
N ASP A 344 17.42 9.46 -0.61
CA ASP A 344 17.94 10.41 -1.59
C ASP A 344 18.32 9.73 -2.92
N ASN A 345 18.46 8.39 -2.91
CA ASN A 345 18.67 7.57 -4.10
C ASN A 345 17.34 7.14 -4.76
N VAL A 346 16.19 7.40 -4.13
CA VAL A 346 14.88 7.00 -4.65
C VAL A 346 14.38 8.01 -5.66
N ILE A 347 13.82 7.51 -6.76
CA ILE A 347 13.10 8.29 -7.76
C ILE A 347 11.69 7.73 -7.85
N ILE A 348 10.67 8.59 -7.75
CA ILE A 348 9.27 8.26 -7.99
C ILE A 348 8.72 9.18 -9.07
N ILE A 349 8.25 8.59 -10.15
CA ILE A 349 7.48 9.28 -11.19
C ILE A 349 6.01 8.99 -10.98
N LYS A 350 5.19 10.03 -11.08
CA LYS A 350 3.75 9.92 -11.01
C LYS A 350 3.13 10.85 -12.05
N ASN A 351 2.31 10.29 -12.93
CA ASN A 351 1.63 11.06 -13.97
C ASN A 351 2.62 11.95 -14.78
N PHE A 352 3.75 11.38 -15.19
CA PHE A 352 4.81 12.04 -15.97
C PHE A 352 5.52 13.20 -15.25
N GLU A 353 5.36 13.33 -13.94
CA GLU A 353 6.06 14.30 -13.11
C GLU A 353 6.91 13.57 -12.07
N VAL A 354 8.05 14.15 -11.69
CA VAL A 354 8.86 13.68 -10.56
C VAL A 354 8.10 14.02 -9.28
N GLU A 355 7.62 13.00 -8.56
CA GLU A 355 6.99 13.16 -7.24
C GLU A 355 8.05 13.18 -6.14
N ASP A 356 9.06 12.31 -6.25
CA ASP A 356 10.24 12.28 -5.37
C ASP A 356 11.50 12.07 -6.23
N GLY A 357 12.55 12.85 -5.95
CA GLY A 357 13.77 12.92 -6.77
C GLY A 357 14.13 14.38 -7.08
N VAL A 358 14.92 14.57 -8.14
CA VAL A 358 15.21 15.88 -8.74
C VAL A 358 14.59 15.97 -10.13
N ASP A 359 14.27 17.18 -10.61
CA ASP A 359 13.55 17.36 -11.88
C ASP A 359 14.20 16.66 -13.08
N SER A 360 15.53 16.60 -13.14
CA SER A 360 16.28 15.91 -14.20
C SER A 360 16.11 14.39 -14.20
N ASP A 361 15.62 13.79 -13.12
CA ASP A 361 15.39 12.33 -13.04
C ASP A 361 14.31 11.87 -14.02
N ILE A 362 13.46 12.78 -14.54
CA ILE A 362 12.48 12.45 -15.58
C ILE A 362 13.14 11.92 -16.86
N GLU A 363 14.37 12.35 -17.17
CA GLU A 363 15.11 11.88 -18.35
C GLU A 363 15.37 10.37 -18.29
N LEU A 364 15.61 9.81 -17.10
CA LEU A 364 15.78 8.37 -16.90
C LEU A 364 14.50 7.56 -17.18
N PHE A 365 13.34 8.18 -16.99
CA PHE A 365 12.06 7.58 -17.32
C PHE A 365 11.81 7.65 -18.82
N ASP A 366 11.97 8.85 -19.40
CA ASP A 366 11.75 9.08 -20.82
C ASP A 366 12.68 8.23 -21.67
N ASP A 367 13.97 8.14 -21.34
CA ASP A 367 14.94 7.29 -22.02
C ASP A 367 14.54 5.81 -21.99
N ALA A 368 14.06 5.33 -20.85
CA ALA A 368 13.63 3.94 -20.70
C ALA A 368 12.38 3.64 -21.56
N MET A 369 11.37 4.51 -21.50
CA MET A 369 10.14 4.33 -22.27
C MET A 369 10.40 4.46 -23.77
N ASN A 370 11.17 5.48 -24.19
CA ASN A 370 11.51 5.72 -25.59
C ASN A 370 12.37 4.60 -26.16
N TYR A 371 13.35 4.09 -25.42
CA TYR A 371 14.15 2.95 -25.86
C TYR A 371 13.26 1.74 -26.22
N ILE A 372 12.27 1.43 -25.39
CA ILE A 372 11.35 0.30 -25.64
C ILE A 372 10.44 0.57 -26.85
N ILE A 373 9.97 1.81 -27.02
CA ILE A 373 9.05 2.18 -28.10
C ILE A 373 9.77 2.23 -29.47
N GLU A 374 10.99 2.74 -29.50
CA GLU A 374 11.71 3.06 -30.74
C GLU A 374 12.55 1.88 -31.27
N ASN A 375 12.83 0.87 -30.45
CA ASN A 375 13.62 -0.30 -30.84
C ASN A 375 12.74 -1.52 -31.12
N ASP A 376 13.19 -2.40 -32.02
CA ASP A 376 12.48 -3.63 -32.34
C ASP A 376 12.70 -4.69 -31.24
N MET A 377 11.67 -4.93 -30.44
CA MET A 377 11.67 -5.92 -29.34
C MET A 377 11.68 -7.38 -29.81
N THR A 378 11.57 -7.65 -31.11
CA THR A 378 11.83 -8.99 -31.67
C THR A 378 13.33 -9.32 -31.70
N ILE A 379 14.20 -8.33 -31.58
CA ILE A 379 15.65 -8.49 -31.51
C ILE A 379 16.06 -8.75 -30.05
N LEU A 380 16.74 -9.88 -29.80
CA LEU A 380 17.10 -10.33 -28.45
C LEU A 380 17.89 -9.27 -27.67
N GLU A 381 18.92 -8.67 -28.26
CA GLU A 381 19.75 -7.64 -27.61
C GLU A 381 18.91 -6.43 -27.14
N ASN A 382 17.93 -6.00 -27.95
CA ASN A 382 17.04 -4.90 -27.58
C ASN A 382 16.09 -5.29 -26.45
N TYR A 383 15.59 -6.51 -26.49
CA TYR A 383 14.70 -7.04 -25.46
C TYR A 383 15.42 -7.21 -24.12
N GLU A 384 16.63 -7.77 -24.12
CA GLU A 384 17.50 -7.85 -22.94
C GLU A 384 17.82 -6.44 -22.42
N LYS A 385 18.18 -5.53 -23.33
CA LYS A 385 18.09 -4.07 -23.24
C LYS A 385 17.00 -3.57 -22.31
N ALA A 386 15.78 -3.69 -22.82
CA ALA A 386 14.56 -3.23 -22.20
C ALA A 386 14.33 -3.87 -20.82
N SER A 387 14.68 -5.15 -20.65
CA SER A 387 14.53 -5.88 -19.38
C SER A 387 15.43 -5.35 -18.26
N GLN A 388 16.50 -4.61 -18.59
CA GLN A 388 17.34 -3.92 -17.61
C GLN A 388 16.86 -2.51 -17.27
N LEU A 389 15.90 -1.97 -18.03
CA LEU A 389 15.33 -0.64 -17.82
C LEU A 389 13.98 -0.72 -17.10
N LEU A 390 13.17 -1.73 -17.42
CA LEU A 390 11.81 -1.93 -16.91
C LEU A 390 11.67 -3.34 -16.32
N ASP A 391 11.09 -3.44 -15.12
CA ASP A 391 10.71 -4.73 -14.57
C ASP A 391 9.42 -5.23 -15.25
N PHE A 392 9.58 -6.13 -16.23
CA PHE A 392 8.47 -6.63 -17.06
C PHE A 392 7.36 -7.28 -16.25
N GLU A 393 7.71 -8.07 -15.23
CA GLU A 393 6.71 -8.69 -14.34
C GLU A 393 5.89 -7.62 -13.61
N SER A 394 6.56 -6.60 -13.06
CA SER A 394 5.89 -5.47 -12.39
C SER A 394 4.91 -4.77 -13.32
N PHE A 395 5.34 -4.52 -14.56
CA PHE A 395 4.54 -3.86 -15.58
C PHE A 395 3.31 -4.69 -15.99
N VAL A 396 3.46 -5.99 -16.28
CA VAL A 396 2.32 -6.82 -16.70
C VAL A 396 1.33 -7.05 -15.56
N TRP A 397 1.77 -7.22 -14.32
CA TRP A 397 0.86 -7.40 -13.18
C TRP A 397 0.01 -6.17 -12.95
N TYR A 398 0.62 -4.99 -13.06
CA TYR A 398 -0.09 -3.73 -12.92
C TYR A 398 -1.15 -3.55 -14.02
N ILE A 399 -0.81 -3.85 -15.28
CA ILE A 399 -1.75 -3.76 -16.40
C ILE A 399 -2.87 -4.79 -16.26
N ALA A 400 -2.54 -6.04 -15.92
CA ALA A 400 -3.52 -7.10 -15.72
C ALA A 400 -4.50 -6.75 -14.61
N PHE A 401 -4.00 -6.26 -13.47
CA PHE A 401 -4.80 -5.78 -12.36
C PHE A 401 -5.75 -4.63 -12.76
N ASN A 402 -5.21 -3.54 -13.33
CA ASN A 402 -6.00 -2.37 -13.72
C ASN A 402 -7.03 -2.69 -14.80
N SER A 403 -6.71 -3.62 -15.71
CA SER A 403 -7.62 -4.12 -16.74
C SER A 403 -8.71 -5.01 -16.14
N TYR A 404 -8.38 -5.84 -15.15
CA TYR A 404 -9.35 -6.70 -14.49
C TYR A 404 -10.41 -5.90 -13.74
N ILE A 405 -9.97 -4.92 -12.93
CA ILE A 405 -10.86 -4.06 -12.13
C ILE A 405 -11.54 -2.96 -12.95
N GLU A 406 -11.11 -2.73 -14.20
CA GLU A 406 -11.54 -1.61 -15.05
C GLU A 406 -11.32 -0.25 -14.36
N ASN A 407 -10.07 0.06 -14.01
CA ASN A 407 -9.73 1.34 -13.40
C ASN A 407 -9.96 2.49 -14.39
N GLY A 408 -10.98 3.31 -14.10
CA GLY A 408 -11.47 4.42 -14.92
C GLY A 408 -10.58 5.66 -14.92
N ASP A 409 -9.47 5.67 -14.19
CA ASP A 409 -8.45 6.73 -14.24
C ASP A 409 -7.02 6.14 -14.24
N GLY A 410 -6.89 4.90 -14.74
CA GLY A 410 -5.64 4.15 -14.71
C GLY A 410 -4.61 4.49 -15.82
N ILE A 411 -3.59 3.64 -15.93
CA ILE A 411 -2.35 3.83 -16.70
C ILE A 411 -2.48 4.21 -18.19
N PHE A 412 -3.58 3.88 -18.86
CA PHE A 412 -3.72 4.14 -20.30
C PHE A 412 -4.35 5.48 -20.65
N HIS A 413 -5.02 6.16 -19.72
CA HIS A 413 -5.79 7.35 -20.05
C HIS A 413 -5.97 8.34 -18.89
N GLY A 414 -5.53 7.96 -17.70
CA GLY A 414 -5.73 8.71 -16.48
C GLY A 414 -4.45 8.97 -15.71
N LYS A 415 -4.61 9.50 -14.49
CA LYS A 415 -3.51 9.96 -13.65
C LYS A 415 -3.05 8.95 -12.60
N ASN A 416 -3.79 7.86 -12.41
CA ASN A 416 -3.56 6.93 -11.31
C ASN A 416 -2.56 5.85 -11.72
N TRP A 417 -1.35 6.26 -12.06
CA TRP A 417 -0.18 5.40 -12.25
C TRP A 417 1.07 6.07 -11.69
N SER A 418 2.00 5.25 -11.21
CA SER A 418 3.27 5.70 -10.66
C SER A 418 4.29 4.59 -10.78
N MET A 419 5.55 4.97 -10.92
CA MET A 419 6.68 4.07 -10.98
C MET A 419 7.80 4.56 -10.08
N TRP A 420 8.57 3.62 -9.54
CA TRP A 420 9.77 3.93 -8.78
C TRP A 420 11.00 3.20 -9.33
N ARG A 421 12.16 3.77 -9.06
CA ARG A 421 13.48 3.14 -9.23
C ARG A 421 14.47 3.71 -8.21
N VAL A 422 15.66 3.14 -8.16
CA VAL A 422 16.85 3.81 -7.60
C VAL A 422 17.66 4.48 -8.70
N ARG A 423 18.27 5.61 -8.41
CA ARG A 423 19.18 6.30 -9.36
C ARG A 423 20.41 5.44 -9.60
N ASP A 424 21.09 5.11 -8.50
CA ASP A 424 22.29 4.29 -8.46
C ASP A 424 21.98 2.89 -7.90
N PRO A 425 22.25 1.80 -8.66
CA PRO A 425 22.01 0.45 -8.18
C PRO A 425 22.79 0.10 -6.89
N VAL A 426 22.15 -0.61 -5.97
CA VAL A 426 22.71 -1.03 -4.69
C VAL A 426 22.80 -2.57 -4.63
N PRO A 427 23.99 -3.16 -4.80
CA PRO A 427 24.16 -4.62 -4.78
C PRO A 427 23.66 -5.28 -3.49
N GLY A 428 22.99 -6.43 -3.62
CA GLY A 428 22.49 -7.20 -2.48
C GLY A 428 21.21 -6.65 -1.84
N VAL A 429 20.68 -5.51 -2.31
CA VAL A 429 19.41 -4.96 -1.86
C VAL A 429 18.31 -5.30 -2.86
N VAL A 430 17.22 -5.91 -2.37
CA VAL A 430 16.08 -6.32 -3.19
C VAL A 430 15.51 -5.11 -3.92
N ASN A 431 15.29 -5.25 -5.24
CA ASN A 431 14.72 -4.22 -6.12
C ASN A 431 15.52 -2.90 -6.20
N ALA A 432 16.77 -2.86 -5.72
CA ALA A 432 17.66 -1.71 -5.88
C ALA A 432 18.58 -1.87 -7.10
N ASP A 433 18.08 -2.43 -8.21
CA ASP A 433 18.84 -2.73 -9.43
C ASP A 433 18.73 -1.63 -10.52
N GLY A 434 18.06 -0.52 -10.22
CA GLY A 434 17.86 0.60 -11.14
C GLY A 434 16.70 0.43 -12.12
N LYS A 435 15.94 -0.67 -12.07
CA LYS A 435 14.77 -0.89 -12.94
C LYS A 435 13.55 -0.10 -12.48
N TRP A 436 12.78 0.39 -13.44
CA TRP A 436 11.46 0.97 -13.19
C TRP A 436 10.44 -0.10 -12.78
N ARG A 437 9.69 0.16 -11.71
CA ARG A 437 8.66 -0.73 -11.13
C ARG A 437 7.37 -0.01 -10.84
N MET A 438 6.24 -0.67 -11.04
CA MET A 438 4.93 -0.07 -10.86
C MET A 438 4.51 0.02 -9.38
N MET A 439 3.77 1.08 -9.05
CA MET A 439 3.17 1.30 -7.75
C MET A 439 1.64 1.46 -7.87
N ALA A 440 0.86 0.54 -7.31
CA ALA A 440 -0.61 0.62 -7.30
C ALA A 440 -1.10 1.60 -6.24
N PHE A 441 -2.00 2.50 -6.63
CA PHE A 441 -2.72 3.43 -5.76
C PHE A 441 -4.01 3.90 -6.45
N ASP A 442 -4.94 4.44 -5.66
CA ASP A 442 -6.17 5.10 -6.14
C ASP A 442 -6.95 4.22 -7.12
N THR A 443 -7.29 3.03 -6.63
CA THR A 443 -8.01 2.00 -7.38
C THR A 443 -9.52 2.10 -7.18
N GLU A 444 -10.00 3.07 -6.39
CA GLU A 444 -11.41 3.21 -6.07
C GLU A 444 -12.30 3.61 -7.25
N TYR A 445 -11.76 4.32 -8.25
CA TYR A 445 -12.51 4.61 -9.49
C TYR A 445 -12.51 3.40 -10.43
N SER A 446 -12.99 2.27 -9.93
CA SER A 446 -13.01 0.99 -10.64
C SER A 446 -14.27 0.21 -10.28
N THR A 447 -14.35 -1.05 -10.73
CA THR A 447 -15.37 -2.03 -10.33
C THR A 447 -16.80 -1.50 -10.45
N GLY A 448 -17.02 -0.67 -11.47
CA GLY A 448 -18.30 -0.06 -11.79
C GLY A 448 -18.80 0.99 -10.78
N ILE A 449 -17.97 1.62 -9.95
CA ILE A 449 -18.43 2.50 -8.86
C ILE A 449 -19.49 3.57 -9.22
N TYR A 450 -19.54 4.05 -10.47
CA TYR A 450 -20.55 5.02 -10.96
C TYR A 450 -21.67 4.46 -11.87
N THR A 451 -21.70 3.15 -12.13
CA THR A 451 -22.71 2.53 -13.01
C THR A 451 -23.92 1.95 -12.28
N GLN A 452 -24.76 1.20 -13.00
CA GLN A 452 -25.85 0.44 -12.40
C GLN A 452 -25.38 -0.92 -11.89
N VAL A 453 -26.23 -1.58 -11.13
CA VAL A 453 -26.02 -2.96 -10.66
C VAL A 453 -25.93 -3.90 -11.87
N GLY A 454 -24.99 -4.85 -11.86
CA GLY A 454 -24.81 -5.83 -12.94
C GLY A 454 -23.98 -5.40 -14.15
N THR A 455 -23.35 -4.21 -14.14
CA THR A 455 -22.57 -3.70 -15.30
C THR A 455 -21.09 -4.11 -15.32
N TYR A 456 -20.78 -5.38 -15.06
CA TYR A 456 -19.39 -5.90 -15.11
C TYR A 456 -18.87 -6.11 -16.54
N ASN A 457 -19.76 -6.02 -17.53
CA ASN A 457 -19.50 -6.34 -18.93
C ASN A 457 -19.34 -5.13 -19.87
N THR A 458 -19.55 -3.91 -19.38
CA THR A 458 -19.66 -2.71 -20.24
C THR A 458 -18.33 -2.05 -20.55
N PHE A 459 -17.33 -2.19 -19.68
CA PHE A 459 -16.02 -1.55 -19.84
C PHE A 459 -14.99 -2.52 -20.43
N ASN A 460 -14.01 -1.95 -21.12
CA ASN A 460 -12.85 -2.66 -21.65
C ASN A 460 -11.70 -1.66 -21.93
N ASN A 461 -11.10 -1.13 -20.86
CA ASN A 461 -9.97 -0.19 -20.96
C ASN A 461 -8.80 -0.81 -21.74
N LEU A 462 -8.57 -2.11 -21.58
CA LEU A 462 -7.58 -2.86 -22.34
C LEU A 462 -7.87 -2.80 -23.84
N LYS A 463 -9.09 -3.11 -24.30
CA LYS A 463 -9.46 -2.98 -25.72
C LYS A 463 -9.18 -1.58 -26.26
N ASN A 464 -9.47 -0.53 -25.49
CA ASN A 464 -9.20 0.83 -25.92
C ASN A 464 -7.70 1.07 -26.14
N ALA A 465 -6.84 0.57 -25.25
CA ALA A 465 -5.38 0.65 -25.40
C ALA A 465 -4.85 -0.02 -26.69
N PHE A 466 -5.54 -1.07 -27.18
CA PHE A 466 -5.20 -1.76 -28.43
C PHE A 466 -5.95 -1.21 -29.66
N THR A 467 -6.92 -0.33 -29.48
CA THR A 467 -7.70 0.23 -30.59
C THR A 467 -6.91 1.37 -31.24
N LYS A 468 -6.36 1.12 -32.44
CA LYS A 468 -5.56 2.08 -33.19
C LYS A 468 -6.26 3.44 -33.29
N GLY A 469 -5.56 4.50 -32.88
CA GLY A 469 -6.05 5.88 -32.95
C GLY A 469 -6.91 6.34 -31.77
N SER A 470 -7.28 5.44 -30.85
CA SER A 470 -7.91 5.84 -29.58
C SER A 470 -6.95 6.69 -28.74
N GLU A 471 -7.48 7.51 -27.83
CA GLU A 471 -6.64 8.27 -26.88
C GLU A 471 -5.81 7.34 -25.99
N TYR A 472 -6.38 6.19 -25.60
CA TYR A 472 -5.72 5.21 -24.73
C TYR A 472 -4.52 4.60 -25.42
N ASN A 473 -4.69 4.27 -26.70
CA ASN A 473 -3.65 3.71 -27.54
C ASN A 473 -2.47 4.66 -27.71
N LYS A 474 -2.69 5.98 -27.71
CA LYS A 474 -1.62 6.98 -27.85
C LYS A 474 -0.79 7.19 -26.59
N SER A 475 -1.22 6.65 -25.44
CA SER A 475 -0.45 6.78 -24.19
C SER A 475 0.90 6.06 -24.28
N THR A 476 1.93 6.62 -23.63
CA THR A 476 3.28 6.03 -23.55
C THR A 476 3.24 4.57 -23.08
N HIS A 477 2.48 4.28 -22.03
CA HIS A 477 2.37 2.91 -21.49
C HIS A 477 1.70 1.93 -22.46
N ALA A 478 0.70 2.37 -23.24
CA ALA A 478 0.13 1.53 -24.29
C ALA A 478 1.16 1.24 -25.40
N GLN A 479 1.96 2.23 -25.79
CA GLN A 479 3.01 2.05 -26.80
C GLN A 479 4.13 1.13 -26.31
N VAL A 480 4.54 1.24 -25.03
CA VAL A 480 5.47 0.31 -24.38
C VAL A 480 4.92 -1.11 -24.40
N LEU A 481 3.67 -1.31 -23.97
CA LEU A 481 3.01 -2.62 -23.99
C LEU A 481 2.97 -3.22 -25.40
N LEU A 482 2.54 -2.43 -26.40
CA LEU A 482 2.46 -2.88 -27.79
C LEU A 482 3.81 -3.23 -28.39
N SER A 483 4.88 -2.53 -27.98
CA SER A 483 6.23 -2.80 -28.45
C SER A 483 6.76 -4.10 -27.84
N LEU A 484 6.60 -4.29 -26.54
CA LEU A 484 7.02 -5.50 -25.83
C LEU A 484 6.24 -6.76 -26.28
N LEU A 485 4.96 -6.63 -26.63
CA LEU A 485 4.14 -7.74 -27.13
C LEU A 485 4.60 -8.33 -28.47
N LYS A 486 5.54 -7.69 -29.17
CA LYS A 486 6.18 -8.28 -30.35
C LYS A 486 7.10 -9.44 -29.97
N ASN A 487 7.60 -9.49 -28.73
CA ASN A 487 8.42 -10.57 -28.21
C ASN A 487 7.55 -11.70 -27.63
N LYS A 488 7.84 -12.96 -28.01
CA LYS A 488 7.03 -14.12 -27.61
C LYS A 488 7.12 -14.46 -26.13
N GLU A 489 8.26 -14.22 -25.50
CA GLU A 489 8.41 -14.43 -24.05
C GLU A 489 7.55 -13.43 -23.27
N PHE A 490 7.59 -12.16 -23.66
CA PHE A 490 6.77 -11.13 -23.04
C PHE A 490 5.27 -11.33 -23.31
N GLU A 491 4.89 -11.72 -24.53
CA GLU A 491 3.51 -12.06 -24.87
C GLU A 491 2.99 -13.18 -23.94
N ASN A 492 3.78 -14.24 -23.75
CA ASN A 492 3.46 -15.33 -22.86
C ASN A 492 3.30 -14.85 -21.40
N LEU A 493 4.24 -14.03 -20.91
CA LEU A 493 4.19 -13.44 -19.57
C LEU A 493 2.92 -12.60 -19.38
N PHE A 494 2.55 -11.78 -20.37
CA PHE A 494 1.40 -10.90 -20.31
C PHE A 494 0.07 -11.67 -20.27
N TYR A 495 -0.10 -12.67 -21.14
CA TYR A 495 -1.31 -13.50 -21.14
C TYR A 495 -1.43 -14.33 -19.87
N ASN A 496 -0.34 -14.89 -19.37
CA ASN A 496 -0.35 -15.59 -18.08
C ASN A 496 -0.73 -14.67 -16.91
N ALA A 497 -0.28 -13.41 -16.91
CA ALA A 497 -0.71 -12.43 -15.91
C ALA A 497 -2.22 -12.13 -15.98
N LEU A 498 -2.80 -12.07 -17.19
CA LEU A 498 -4.25 -11.92 -17.38
C LEU A 498 -5.04 -13.17 -16.94
N CYS A 499 -4.51 -14.37 -17.13
CA CYS A 499 -5.10 -15.59 -16.60
C CYS A 499 -5.05 -15.63 -15.07
N ASP A 500 -3.88 -15.39 -14.51
CA ASP A 500 -3.63 -15.49 -13.07
C ASP A 500 -4.37 -14.44 -12.24
N ILE A 501 -4.54 -13.21 -12.77
CA ILE A 501 -5.34 -12.18 -12.07
C ILE A 501 -6.78 -12.67 -11.84
N LYS A 502 -7.37 -13.38 -12.81
CA LYS A 502 -8.68 -14.01 -12.66
C LYS A 502 -8.61 -15.24 -11.76
N ASN A 503 -7.71 -16.18 -12.09
CA ASN A 503 -7.74 -17.54 -11.54
C ASN A 503 -7.22 -17.61 -10.10
N ILE A 504 -6.39 -16.66 -9.68
CA ILE A 504 -5.67 -16.73 -8.40
C ILE A 504 -6.00 -15.53 -7.51
N ASP A 505 -5.82 -14.31 -8.01
CA ASP A 505 -5.95 -13.11 -7.18
C ASP A 505 -7.42 -12.74 -6.95
N PHE A 506 -8.26 -12.90 -7.97
CA PHE A 506 -9.71 -12.68 -7.90
C PHE A 506 -10.53 -13.98 -7.86
N ASP A 507 -9.91 -15.06 -7.39
CA ASP A 507 -10.62 -16.30 -7.04
C ASP A 507 -11.74 -16.00 -6.03
N LEU A 508 -12.96 -16.45 -6.34
CA LEU A 508 -14.14 -16.17 -5.51
C LEU A 508 -14.06 -16.84 -4.13
N GLU A 509 -13.27 -17.92 -3.97
CA GLU A 509 -12.98 -18.52 -2.66
C GLU A 509 -12.16 -17.57 -1.76
N VAL A 510 -11.43 -16.61 -2.34
CA VAL A 510 -10.63 -15.59 -1.63
C VAL A 510 -11.42 -14.29 -1.49
N VAL A 511 -12.02 -13.84 -2.60
CA VAL A 511 -12.68 -12.52 -2.68
C VAL A 511 -13.91 -12.45 -1.78
N ASN A 512 -14.82 -13.43 -1.86
CA ASN A 512 -16.11 -13.35 -1.16
C ASN A 512 -15.97 -13.34 0.36
N PRO A 513 -15.15 -14.20 1.00
CA PRO A 513 -14.91 -14.12 2.44
C PRO A 513 -14.34 -12.77 2.86
N LEU A 514 -13.39 -12.21 2.09
CA LEU A 514 -12.76 -10.92 2.40
C LEU A 514 -13.79 -9.77 2.38
N ILE A 515 -14.57 -9.63 1.32
CA ILE A 515 -15.53 -8.51 1.20
C ILE A 515 -16.71 -8.65 2.15
N ASN A 516 -17.19 -9.88 2.41
CA ASN A 516 -18.29 -10.11 3.35
C ASN A 516 -17.84 -9.83 4.79
N SER A 517 -16.64 -10.28 5.17
CA SER A 517 -16.09 -9.98 6.49
C SER A 517 -15.95 -8.47 6.72
N LEU A 518 -15.43 -7.73 5.73
CA LEU A 518 -15.34 -6.27 5.82
C LEU A 518 -16.71 -5.59 5.87
N LYS A 519 -17.68 -6.06 5.08
CA LYS A 519 -19.04 -5.52 5.09
C LYS A 519 -19.68 -5.63 6.47
N GLU A 520 -19.67 -6.83 7.04
CA GLU A 520 -20.30 -7.08 8.35
C GLU A 520 -19.56 -6.31 9.46
N LYS A 521 -18.21 -6.32 9.43
CA LYS A 521 -17.39 -5.56 10.37
C LYS A 521 -17.68 -4.06 10.33
N MET A 522 -17.78 -3.47 9.13
CA MET A 522 -17.90 -2.02 8.97
C MET A 522 -19.34 -1.50 9.03
N ALA A 523 -20.35 -2.36 8.98
CA ALA A 523 -21.76 -1.97 8.92
C ALA A 523 -22.20 -0.89 9.94
N PRO A 524 -22.02 -1.06 11.28
CA PRO A 524 -22.52 -0.08 12.25
C PRO A 524 -21.85 1.30 12.09
N MET A 525 -20.55 1.30 11.79
CA MET A 525 -19.77 2.52 11.56
C MET A 525 -20.13 3.22 10.25
N MET A 526 -20.41 2.45 9.20
CA MET A 526 -20.88 3.00 7.94
C MET A 526 -22.29 3.58 8.06
N TYR A 527 -23.14 3.02 8.93
CA TYR A 527 -24.46 3.60 9.19
C TYR A 527 -24.34 4.98 9.83
N GLU A 528 -23.51 5.09 10.87
CA GLU A 528 -23.20 6.38 11.49
C GLU A 528 -22.55 7.36 10.50
N HIS A 529 -21.63 6.87 9.66
CA HIS A 529 -21.02 7.67 8.60
C HIS A 529 -22.09 8.20 7.63
N PHE A 530 -23.08 7.41 7.21
CA PHE A 530 -24.12 7.85 6.28
C PHE A 530 -25.20 8.72 6.92
N ILE A 531 -25.46 8.60 8.23
CA ILE A 531 -26.30 9.58 8.93
C ILE A 531 -25.68 10.98 8.81
N ARG A 532 -24.35 11.05 8.81
CA ARG A 532 -23.63 12.30 8.56
C ARG A 532 -23.51 12.61 7.06
N TYR A 533 -22.78 11.81 6.30
CA TYR A 533 -22.36 12.14 4.93
C TYR A 533 -23.21 11.52 3.82
N GLY A 534 -24.22 10.73 4.18
CA GLY A 534 -25.06 10.04 3.23
C GLY A 534 -25.97 11.02 2.47
N PRO A 535 -26.34 10.69 1.22
CA PRO A 535 -27.37 11.44 0.50
C PRO A 535 -28.73 11.30 1.18
N ASP A 536 -29.70 12.16 0.88
CA ASP A 536 -31.07 12.14 1.46
C ASP A 536 -31.73 10.75 1.48
N LYS A 537 -31.48 9.93 0.45
CA LYS A 537 -31.98 8.55 0.37
C LYS A 537 -31.46 7.65 1.50
N ALA A 538 -30.24 7.87 1.99
CA ALA A 538 -29.67 7.14 3.12
C ALA A 538 -30.37 7.52 4.44
N LEU A 539 -30.81 8.78 4.56
CA LEU A 539 -31.55 9.25 5.74
C LEU A 539 -33.02 8.80 5.71
N THR A 540 -33.67 8.89 4.54
CA THR A 540 -35.10 8.62 4.38
C THR A 540 -35.46 7.13 4.32
N LYS A 541 -34.60 6.30 3.70
CA LYS A 541 -34.82 4.84 3.62
C LYS A 541 -34.10 4.05 4.71
N GLY A 542 -33.17 4.70 5.40
CA GLY A 542 -32.28 4.08 6.36
C GLY A 542 -30.89 3.79 5.78
N PRO A 543 -29.83 4.01 6.57
CA PRO A 543 -28.46 3.87 6.10
C PRO A 543 -28.08 2.42 5.80
N GLU A 544 -28.76 1.44 6.41
CA GLU A 544 -28.59 0.01 6.14
C GLU A 544 -28.99 -0.37 4.72
N GLU A 545 -30.19 0.00 4.25
CA GLU A 545 -30.63 -0.28 2.87
C GLU A 545 -29.65 0.35 1.87
N TYR A 546 -29.20 1.58 2.17
CA TYR A 546 -28.24 2.28 1.33
C TYR A 546 -26.90 1.54 1.26
N TYR A 547 -26.33 1.18 2.40
CA TYR A 547 -25.05 0.45 2.47
C TYR A 547 -25.13 -0.90 1.75
N ASN A 548 -26.19 -1.68 2.00
CA ASN A 548 -26.40 -2.97 1.36
C ASN A 548 -26.51 -2.84 -0.17
N LYS A 549 -27.17 -1.79 -0.68
CA LYS A 549 -27.22 -1.50 -2.12
C LYS A 549 -25.83 -1.20 -2.70
N LEU A 550 -25.02 -0.40 -2.02
CA LEU A 550 -23.67 -0.06 -2.45
C LEU A 550 -22.76 -1.30 -2.44
N PHE A 551 -22.88 -2.13 -1.40
CA PHE A 551 -22.15 -3.38 -1.29
C PHE A 551 -22.53 -4.36 -2.40
N LYS A 552 -23.84 -4.54 -2.64
CA LYS A 552 -24.33 -5.41 -3.72
C LYS A 552 -23.74 -5.02 -5.06
N LYS A 553 -23.63 -3.72 -5.34
CA LYS A 553 -23.04 -3.25 -6.58
C LYS A 553 -21.56 -3.66 -6.73
N PHE A 554 -20.77 -3.53 -5.66
CA PHE A 554 -19.37 -3.97 -5.68
C PHE A 554 -19.24 -5.49 -5.79
N SER A 555 -20.02 -6.23 -5.00
CA SER A 555 -20.05 -7.69 -5.01
C SER A 555 -20.49 -8.26 -6.36
N ASP A 556 -21.53 -7.68 -6.98
CA ASP A 556 -21.99 -8.10 -8.31
C ASP A 556 -20.92 -7.89 -9.39
N PHE A 557 -20.13 -6.82 -9.30
CA PHE A 557 -19.00 -6.64 -10.23
C PHE A 557 -17.97 -7.76 -10.06
N LEU A 558 -17.53 -7.99 -8.81
CA LEU A 558 -16.48 -8.97 -8.51
C LEU A 558 -16.91 -10.41 -8.81
N ASN A 559 -18.18 -10.77 -8.58
CA ASN A 559 -18.72 -12.08 -8.90
C ASN A 559 -19.00 -12.28 -10.40
N GLY A 560 -19.39 -11.21 -11.11
CA GLY A 560 -19.69 -11.29 -12.53
C GLY A 560 -18.44 -11.26 -13.43
N ARG A 561 -17.41 -10.49 -13.05
CA ARG A 561 -16.22 -10.26 -13.87
C ARG A 561 -15.47 -11.55 -14.30
N PRO A 562 -15.24 -12.56 -13.43
CA PRO A 562 -14.55 -13.79 -13.81
C PRO A 562 -15.20 -14.53 -14.99
N THR A 563 -16.52 -14.45 -15.12
CA THR A 563 -17.32 -15.20 -16.12
C THR A 563 -17.08 -14.76 -17.57
N MET A 564 -16.40 -13.64 -17.78
CA MET A 564 -16.25 -13.05 -19.11
C MET A 564 -14.91 -12.38 -19.39
N PHE A 565 -14.08 -12.17 -18.36
CA PHE A 565 -12.84 -11.44 -18.51
C PHE A 565 -11.95 -12.08 -19.59
N LEU A 566 -11.65 -13.38 -19.46
CA LEU A 566 -10.82 -14.07 -20.43
C LEU A 566 -11.49 -14.27 -21.79
N THR A 567 -12.82 -14.40 -21.85
CA THR A 567 -13.55 -14.39 -23.13
C THR A 567 -13.38 -13.05 -23.87
N LYS A 568 -13.35 -11.93 -23.14
CA LYS A 568 -13.08 -10.61 -23.74
C LYS A 568 -11.63 -10.48 -24.18
N VAL A 569 -10.68 -11.01 -23.41
CA VAL A 569 -9.26 -11.08 -23.76
C VAL A 569 -9.09 -11.89 -25.05
N ALA A 570 -9.66 -13.10 -25.14
CA ALA A 570 -9.61 -13.93 -26.34
C ALA A 570 -10.11 -13.19 -27.59
N LYS A 571 -11.27 -12.53 -27.48
CA LYS A 571 -11.85 -11.72 -28.57
C LYS A 571 -10.98 -10.54 -28.96
N LEU A 572 -10.29 -9.91 -28.00
CA LEU A 572 -9.41 -8.78 -28.27
C LEU A 572 -8.20 -9.21 -29.09
N PHE A 573 -7.55 -10.30 -28.68
CA PHE A 573 -6.33 -10.81 -29.31
C PHE A 573 -6.61 -11.73 -30.50
N LYS A 574 -7.87 -12.06 -30.76
CA LYS A 574 -8.31 -13.00 -31.82
C LYS A 574 -7.66 -14.38 -31.66
N ILE A 575 -7.58 -14.83 -30.43
CA ILE A 575 -7.10 -16.16 -30.03
C ILE A 575 -8.29 -17.02 -29.58
N ASP A 576 -8.05 -18.32 -29.40
CA ASP A 576 -9.12 -19.21 -28.95
C ASP A 576 -9.52 -18.93 -27.49
N PRO A 577 -10.75 -19.30 -27.10
CA PRO A 577 -11.15 -19.25 -25.69
C PRO A 577 -10.18 -20.04 -24.80
N PRO A 578 -9.99 -19.61 -23.54
CA PRO A 578 -9.14 -20.35 -22.63
C PRO A 578 -9.77 -21.70 -22.28
N MET A 579 -8.95 -22.63 -21.81
CA MET A 579 -9.36 -23.95 -21.35
C MET A 579 -8.90 -24.21 -19.93
N GLU A 580 -9.68 -25.00 -19.20
CA GLU A 580 -9.35 -25.39 -17.84
C GLU A 580 -8.15 -26.35 -17.85
N VAL A 581 -7.11 -25.99 -17.09
CA VAL A 581 -5.97 -26.84 -16.77
C VAL A 581 -6.12 -27.29 -15.33
N THR A 582 -6.05 -28.60 -15.09
CA THR A 582 -6.01 -29.17 -13.73
C THR A 582 -4.56 -29.49 -13.35
N VAL A 583 -4.11 -29.05 -12.19
CA VAL A 583 -2.77 -29.32 -11.67
C VAL A 583 -2.88 -29.97 -10.29
N THR A 584 -2.17 -31.07 -10.08
CA THR A 584 -2.18 -31.79 -8.82
C THR A 584 -0.80 -32.33 -8.44
N SER A 585 -0.72 -32.89 -7.23
CA SER A 585 0.44 -33.63 -6.74
C SER A 585 0.01 -35.08 -6.53
N ASN A 586 0.88 -36.04 -6.83
CA ASN A 586 0.63 -37.44 -6.50
C ASN A 586 0.46 -37.63 -4.97
N ASP A 587 1.12 -36.79 -4.18
CA ASP A 587 1.02 -36.73 -2.73
C ASP A 587 1.41 -35.32 -2.23
N PHE A 588 0.41 -34.55 -1.76
CA PHE A 588 0.63 -33.19 -1.24
C PHE A 588 1.46 -33.14 0.06
N SER A 589 1.59 -34.27 0.77
CA SER A 589 2.50 -34.37 1.91
C SER A 589 3.96 -34.37 1.45
N LYS A 590 4.24 -34.99 0.30
CA LYS A 590 5.60 -35.14 -0.26
C LYS A 590 6.06 -33.94 -1.08
N GLY A 591 5.13 -33.23 -1.71
CA GLY A 591 5.49 -32.04 -2.46
C GLY A 591 4.30 -31.26 -2.97
N LYS A 592 4.58 -30.04 -3.38
CA LYS A 592 3.63 -28.99 -3.76
C LYS A 592 4.06 -28.40 -5.09
N PHE A 593 3.34 -27.40 -5.58
CA PHE A 593 3.74 -26.70 -6.79
C PHE A 593 3.39 -25.21 -6.75
N LYS A 594 4.03 -24.46 -7.64
CA LYS A 594 3.69 -23.08 -8.01
C LYS A 594 3.26 -23.06 -9.47
N VAL A 595 2.46 -22.06 -9.81
CA VAL A 595 2.00 -21.82 -11.19
C VAL A 595 2.54 -20.48 -11.67
N ASN A 596 3.00 -20.45 -12.91
CA ASN A 596 3.66 -19.31 -13.55
C ASN A 596 4.71 -18.66 -12.64
N HIS A 597 4.80 -17.33 -12.68
CA HIS A 597 5.71 -16.51 -11.86
C HIS A 597 5.07 -16.15 -10.50
N GLY A 598 4.04 -16.89 -10.06
CA GLY A 598 3.32 -16.62 -8.82
C GLY A 598 4.07 -17.06 -7.56
N LYS A 599 3.87 -16.35 -6.44
CA LYS A 599 4.42 -16.73 -5.13
C LYS A 599 3.59 -17.80 -4.40
N LYS A 600 2.32 -17.97 -4.77
CA LYS A 600 1.37 -18.90 -4.13
C LYS A 600 1.84 -20.35 -4.33
N ILE A 601 2.02 -21.06 -3.21
CA ILE A 601 2.30 -22.51 -3.20
C ILE A 601 0.97 -23.25 -3.02
N PHE A 602 0.62 -24.08 -4.00
CA PHE A 602 -0.60 -24.87 -3.98
C PHE A 602 -0.41 -26.14 -3.18
N LYS A 603 -1.32 -26.35 -2.22
CA LYS A 603 -1.32 -27.48 -1.27
C LYS A 603 -2.50 -28.44 -1.50
N LYS A 604 -3.28 -28.17 -2.55
CA LYS A 604 -4.43 -28.95 -3.02
C LYS A 604 -4.45 -28.83 -4.55
N GLU A 605 -5.28 -29.65 -5.19
CA GLU A 605 -5.55 -29.54 -6.62
C GLU A 605 -5.90 -28.09 -7.00
N TYR A 606 -5.35 -27.64 -8.12
CA TYR A 606 -5.59 -26.33 -8.71
C TYR A 606 -6.28 -26.49 -10.06
N LYS A 607 -7.22 -25.61 -10.34
CA LYS A 607 -7.90 -25.49 -11.64
C LYS A 607 -7.85 -24.04 -12.08
N GLY A 608 -7.47 -23.80 -13.33
CA GLY A 608 -7.41 -22.46 -13.88
C GLY A 608 -7.57 -22.45 -15.39
N ASP A 609 -8.13 -21.35 -15.91
CA ASP A 609 -8.33 -21.14 -17.34
C ASP A 609 -7.09 -20.53 -17.98
N TYR A 610 -6.49 -21.20 -18.96
CA TYR A 610 -5.29 -20.76 -19.68
C TYR A 610 -5.47 -20.84 -21.21
N PHE A 611 -4.79 -19.97 -21.95
CA PHE A 611 -4.83 -19.97 -23.41
C PHE A 611 -3.89 -21.04 -23.98
N LYS A 612 -4.32 -21.72 -25.05
CA LYS A 612 -3.50 -22.75 -25.72
C LYS A 612 -2.26 -22.17 -26.42
N GLU A 613 -2.32 -20.89 -26.76
CA GLU A 613 -1.24 -20.15 -27.43
C GLU A 613 -0.09 -19.81 -26.47
N THR A 614 -0.24 -20.09 -25.17
CA THR A 614 0.73 -19.76 -24.12
C THR A 614 1.24 -20.99 -23.41
N ALA A 615 2.55 -21.00 -23.14
CA ALA A 615 3.15 -21.92 -22.20
C ALA A 615 2.74 -21.55 -20.77
N PHE A 616 2.02 -22.45 -20.12
CA PHE A 616 1.69 -22.41 -18.71
C PHE A 616 2.82 -23.06 -17.91
N TYR A 617 3.51 -22.27 -17.06
CA TYR A 617 4.66 -22.77 -16.33
C TYR A 617 4.28 -23.35 -14.97
N LEU A 618 4.93 -24.44 -14.60
CA LEU A 618 4.70 -25.15 -13.34
C LEU A 618 6.04 -25.42 -12.67
N THR A 619 6.16 -25.07 -11.39
CA THR A 619 7.38 -25.31 -10.61
C THR A 619 7.09 -26.21 -9.41
N ALA A 620 7.78 -27.33 -9.32
CA ALA A 620 7.67 -28.30 -8.25
C ALA A 620 8.36 -27.77 -6.99
N VAL A 621 7.75 -28.02 -5.84
CA VAL A 621 8.25 -27.60 -4.53
C VAL A 621 8.24 -28.83 -3.60
N PRO A 622 9.32 -29.62 -3.57
CA PRO A 622 9.44 -30.78 -2.68
C PRO A 622 9.29 -30.39 -1.20
N SER A 623 8.67 -31.26 -0.41
CA SER A 623 8.72 -31.16 1.05
C SER A 623 10.11 -31.55 1.55
N ARG A 624 10.44 -31.21 2.80
CA ARG A 624 11.74 -31.51 3.40
C ARG A 624 11.99 -33.03 3.40
N GLY A 625 13.10 -33.46 2.80
CA GLY A 625 13.51 -34.87 2.73
C GLY A 625 12.89 -35.66 1.57
N GLU A 626 12.06 -35.02 0.75
CA GLU A 626 11.43 -35.63 -0.42
C GLU A 626 12.10 -35.10 -1.70
N PHE A 627 12.02 -35.89 -2.78
CA PHE A 627 12.54 -35.51 -4.08
C PHE A 627 11.41 -35.29 -5.07
N PHE A 628 11.59 -34.32 -5.95
CA PHE A 628 10.79 -34.24 -7.16
C PHE A 628 11.33 -35.27 -8.15
N ASN A 629 10.46 -36.14 -8.64
CA ASN A 629 10.84 -37.17 -9.60
C ASN A 629 10.57 -36.69 -11.03
N TYR A 630 9.32 -36.40 -11.39
CA TYR A 630 8.95 -35.95 -12.74
C TYR A 630 7.54 -35.35 -12.80
N TRP A 631 7.26 -34.65 -13.89
CA TRP A 631 5.92 -34.20 -14.25
C TRP A 631 5.24 -35.23 -15.16
N SER A 632 3.99 -35.59 -14.89
CA SER A 632 3.15 -36.36 -15.80
C SER A 632 2.00 -35.51 -16.33
N ILE A 633 1.73 -35.59 -17.63
CA ILE A 633 0.69 -34.83 -18.31
C ILE A 633 -0.33 -35.76 -18.96
N GLU A 634 -1.59 -35.34 -19.00
CA GLU A 634 -2.69 -35.98 -19.70
C GLU A 634 -3.40 -34.90 -20.54
N ASN A 635 -3.68 -35.16 -21.83
CA ASN A 635 -4.37 -34.25 -22.74
C ASN A 635 -3.74 -32.82 -22.81
N CYS A 636 -2.41 -32.75 -22.82
CA CYS A 636 -1.64 -31.55 -23.15
C CYS A 636 -0.21 -31.95 -23.54
N GLU A 637 0.57 -30.96 -23.98
CA GLU A 637 1.94 -31.16 -24.45
C GLU A 637 2.92 -30.32 -23.62
N PHE A 638 4.14 -30.80 -23.44
CA PHE A 638 5.20 -29.94 -22.91
C PHE A 638 5.54 -28.86 -23.95
N ALA A 639 5.70 -27.61 -23.49
CA ALA A 639 6.21 -26.54 -24.34
C ALA A 639 7.67 -26.85 -24.73
N ASN A 640 8.05 -26.60 -25.99
CA ASN A 640 9.39 -26.86 -26.54
C ASN A 640 10.49 -26.13 -25.73
N PRO A 641 11.69 -26.73 -25.50
CA PRO A 641 12.84 -26.14 -24.80
C PRO A 641 13.32 -24.74 -25.27
N ASP A 642 12.88 -24.22 -26.42
CA ASP A 642 13.16 -22.83 -26.82
C ASP A 642 12.50 -21.78 -25.89
N PHE A 643 11.57 -22.20 -25.03
CA PHE A 643 10.98 -21.39 -23.95
C PHE A 643 11.52 -21.76 -22.56
N THR A 644 12.62 -22.50 -22.51
CA THR A 644 13.34 -22.90 -21.30
C THR A 644 14.73 -22.28 -21.36
N PRO A 645 15.36 -21.85 -20.24
CA PRO A 645 16.81 -21.69 -20.23
C PRO A 645 17.40 -23.01 -20.73
N MET A 646 18.24 -22.93 -21.77
CA MET A 646 18.80 -24.05 -22.54
C MET A 646 19.03 -25.33 -21.71
N VAL A 647 18.66 -26.51 -22.25
CA VAL A 647 19.50 -27.74 -22.34
C VAL A 647 18.73 -28.92 -22.98
N ASN A 648 19.52 -29.72 -23.70
CA ASN A 648 19.26 -30.80 -24.66
C ASN A 648 18.20 -31.87 -24.35
N THR A 649 17.66 -32.37 -25.46
CA THR A 649 16.70 -33.47 -25.65
C THR A 649 17.33 -34.86 -25.53
N THR A 650 16.89 -35.65 -24.55
CA THR A 650 16.34 -37.03 -24.64
C THR A 650 16.43 -37.71 -23.26
N LYS A 651 15.31 -38.31 -22.83
CA LYS A 651 15.00 -38.92 -21.50
C LYS A 651 14.51 -37.94 -20.44
N ILE A 652 13.46 -38.40 -19.73
CA ILE A 652 12.78 -37.90 -18.52
C ILE A 652 13.39 -36.57 -18.01
N LEU A 653 12.69 -35.46 -18.28
CA LEU A 653 13.13 -34.14 -17.81
C LEU A 653 12.89 -34.03 -16.30
N ASP A 654 13.94 -34.31 -15.53
CA ASP A 654 14.07 -34.02 -14.10
C ASP A 654 14.17 -32.49 -13.83
N GLN A 655 13.34 -31.67 -14.49
CA GLN A 655 13.31 -30.22 -14.30
C GLN A 655 12.25 -29.84 -13.26
N LEU A 656 12.66 -29.08 -12.24
CA LEU A 656 11.74 -28.52 -11.25
C LEU A 656 10.67 -27.65 -11.91
N THR A 657 11.00 -26.94 -12.99
CA THR A 657 10.07 -26.10 -13.74
C THR A 657 9.83 -26.65 -15.14
N VAL A 658 8.57 -26.75 -15.56
CA VAL A 658 8.18 -27.13 -16.92
C VAL A 658 7.16 -26.16 -17.49
N GLY A 659 7.20 -25.94 -18.80
CA GLY A 659 6.12 -25.29 -19.55
C GLY A 659 5.17 -26.34 -20.14
N VAL A 660 3.87 -26.08 -20.09
CA VAL A 660 2.83 -26.94 -20.67
C VAL A 660 1.97 -26.10 -21.61
N LEU A 661 1.68 -26.61 -22.80
CA LEU A 661 0.72 -26.06 -23.74
C LEU A 661 -0.67 -26.66 -23.43
N PRO A 662 -1.64 -25.85 -22.97
CA PRO A 662 -2.97 -26.34 -22.63
C PRO A 662 -3.68 -27.00 -23.82
N SER A 663 -4.45 -28.05 -23.53
CA SER A 663 -5.41 -28.68 -24.44
C SER A 663 -6.67 -29.10 -23.66
N GLU A 664 -7.76 -29.44 -24.35
CA GLU A 664 -9.03 -29.79 -23.70
C GLU A 664 -8.85 -30.99 -22.76
N GLY A 665 -9.21 -30.80 -21.48
CA GLY A 665 -9.01 -31.82 -20.44
C GLY A 665 -7.56 -31.95 -19.95
N CYS A 666 -6.72 -30.93 -20.16
CA CYS A 666 -5.33 -30.93 -19.71
C CYS A 666 -5.22 -31.12 -18.20
N LYS A 667 -4.43 -32.11 -17.81
CA LYS A 667 -4.11 -32.42 -16.43
C LYS A 667 -2.62 -32.63 -16.27
N VAL A 668 -2.05 -32.00 -15.25
CA VAL A 668 -0.64 -32.08 -14.92
C VAL A 668 -0.47 -32.54 -13.49
N THR A 669 0.39 -33.53 -13.25
CA THR A 669 0.67 -34.06 -11.92
C THR A 669 2.17 -33.96 -11.62
N ALA A 670 2.50 -33.32 -10.49
CA ALA A 670 3.85 -33.37 -9.92
C ALA A 670 4.03 -34.68 -9.15
N ASN A 671 5.03 -35.50 -9.52
CA ASN A 671 5.31 -36.76 -8.85
C ASN A 671 6.51 -36.61 -7.91
N PHE A 672 6.26 -36.80 -6.62
CA PHE A 672 7.27 -36.79 -5.55
C PHE A 672 7.43 -38.18 -4.93
N GLY A 673 8.64 -38.47 -4.48
CA GLY A 673 8.93 -39.67 -3.72
C GLY A 673 10.41 -39.84 -3.42
N GLN A 674 10.75 -40.97 -2.79
CA GLN A 674 12.14 -41.39 -2.70
C GLN A 674 12.61 -41.90 -4.07
N VAL A 675 13.86 -41.60 -4.41
CA VAL A 675 14.51 -42.19 -5.59
C VAL A 675 14.54 -43.70 -5.34
N SER A 676 13.68 -44.47 -6.02
CA SER A 676 13.86 -45.91 -6.10
C SER A 676 15.21 -46.12 -6.78
N GLU A 677 16.15 -46.77 -6.10
CA GLU A 677 17.38 -47.27 -6.72
C GLU A 677 16.99 -47.91 -8.05
N ILE A 678 17.47 -47.32 -9.15
CA ILE A 678 17.37 -47.93 -10.46
C ILE A 678 18.13 -49.25 -10.30
N THR A 679 17.41 -50.36 -10.20
CA THR A 679 18.00 -51.69 -10.32
C THR A 679 18.61 -51.77 -11.71
N THR A 680 19.91 -51.55 -11.79
CA THR A 680 20.72 -51.89 -12.96
C THR A 680 20.80 -53.42 -13.02
N GLU A 681 19.74 -54.06 -13.48
CA GLU A 681 19.91 -55.39 -14.08
C GLU A 681 20.61 -55.15 -15.42
N ILE A 682 21.94 -55.24 -15.39
CA ILE A 682 22.77 -55.34 -16.58
C ILE A 682 22.41 -56.68 -17.24
N PRO A 683 21.93 -56.70 -18.50
CA PRO A 683 21.75 -57.96 -19.22
C PRO A 683 23.14 -58.57 -19.45
N SER A 684 23.39 -59.72 -18.83
CA SER A 684 24.59 -60.51 -19.02
C SER A 684 24.51 -61.25 -20.35
N GLU A 685 24.82 -60.59 -21.47
CA GLU A 685 25.09 -61.30 -22.74
C GLU A 685 25.97 -60.42 -23.65
N ILE A 686 27.27 -60.73 -23.67
CA ILE A 686 28.22 -60.26 -24.69
C ILE A 686 28.32 -61.35 -25.75
N PRO A 687 27.99 -61.09 -27.03
CA PRO A 687 28.35 -62.00 -28.11
C PRO A 687 29.84 -61.84 -28.42
N SER A 688 30.58 -62.93 -28.32
CA SER A 688 31.94 -63.06 -28.84
C SER A 688 31.92 -63.10 -30.36
N GLU A 689 32.46 -62.08 -31.03
CA GLU A 689 33.26 -62.22 -32.26
C GLU A 689 33.82 -60.86 -32.72
N LEU A 690 35.15 -60.80 -32.86
CA LEU A 690 35.95 -59.68 -33.36
C LEU A 690 36.47 -60.08 -34.75
N PRO A 691 36.38 -59.22 -35.78
CA PRO A 691 37.22 -59.35 -36.96
C PRO A 691 38.51 -58.54 -36.81
N SER A 692 39.60 -59.21 -37.12
CA SER A 692 40.96 -58.69 -37.28
C SER A 692 41.07 -57.70 -38.45
N GLU A 693 41.70 -56.55 -38.22
CA GLU A 693 42.89 -56.05 -38.96
C GLU A 693 43.13 -54.55 -38.67
N PHE A 694 44.33 -54.23 -38.19
CA PHE A 694 44.89 -52.88 -38.08
C PHE A 694 45.74 -52.57 -39.33
N PRO A 695 45.90 -51.29 -39.67
CA PRO A 695 47.26 -50.78 -39.89
C PRO A 695 47.58 -49.51 -39.09
N MET A 696 48.78 -49.49 -38.51
CA MET A 696 49.47 -48.36 -37.90
C MET A 696 49.79 -47.25 -38.92
N ASN A 697 49.59 -45.98 -38.54
CA ASN A 697 50.69 -45.00 -38.48
C ASN A 697 50.29 -43.68 -37.75
N THR A 698 51.09 -43.30 -36.73
CA THR A 698 51.51 -41.95 -36.24
C THR A 698 50.49 -40.79 -36.19
N SER A 699 50.31 -40.03 -35.11
CA SER A 699 51.32 -39.36 -34.24
C SER A 699 50.68 -38.97 -32.89
N ILE A 700 51.48 -39.06 -31.81
CA ILE A 700 51.15 -38.68 -30.43
C ILE A 700 51.77 -37.32 -30.15
N ASP A 701 51.03 -36.42 -29.51
CA ASP A 701 51.58 -35.38 -28.62
C ASP A 701 50.55 -35.02 -27.54
N LEU A 702 50.84 -35.40 -26.29
CA LEU A 702 50.21 -34.96 -25.06
C LEU A 702 51.34 -34.65 -24.07
N PRO A 703 51.39 -33.45 -23.47
CA PRO A 703 52.31 -33.18 -22.37
C PRO A 703 51.68 -33.57 -21.03
N THR A 704 52.37 -34.47 -20.33
CA THR A 704 52.39 -34.64 -18.88
C THR A 704 53.07 -33.44 -18.20
N GLU A 705 52.50 -32.93 -17.11
CA GLU A 705 53.13 -32.90 -15.77
C GLU A 705 52.32 -32.06 -14.75
N LEU A 706 52.07 -32.66 -13.58
CA LEU A 706 51.67 -32.02 -12.33
C LEU A 706 52.91 -31.35 -11.68
N PRO A 707 52.70 -30.39 -10.79
CA PRO A 707 53.29 -30.57 -9.46
C PRO A 707 52.34 -30.25 -8.29
N ILE A 708 52.50 -31.09 -7.27
CA ILE A 708 52.08 -30.96 -5.89
C ILE A 708 52.98 -29.92 -5.21
N ASP A 709 52.41 -29.00 -4.42
CA ASP A 709 52.97 -28.63 -3.12
C ASP A 709 51.97 -27.84 -2.27
N ILE A 710 51.75 -28.34 -1.05
CA ILE A 710 51.01 -27.73 0.05
C ILE A 710 52.02 -26.99 0.93
N PRO A 711 51.67 -25.82 1.49
CA PRO A 711 51.96 -25.64 2.91
C PRO A 711 50.75 -25.18 3.74
N THR A 712 50.65 -25.86 4.88
CA THR A 712 49.95 -25.55 6.12
C THR A 712 50.25 -24.16 6.68
N GLU A 713 49.22 -23.44 7.14
CA GLU A 713 49.07 -22.96 8.54
C GLU A 713 47.76 -22.17 8.75
N LEU A 714 47.05 -22.52 9.83
CA LEU A 714 45.86 -21.86 10.38
C LEU A 714 46.26 -20.84 11.46
N PRO A 715 45.46 -19.79 11.68
CA PRO A 715 45.27 -19.23 13.03
C PRO A 715 43.78 -19.29 13.41
N ILE A 716 43.37 -20.11 14.38
CA ILE A 716 43.27 -19.85 15.83
C ILE A 716 42.33 -18.68 16.16
N ASP A 717 41.21 -19.07 16.79
CA ASP A 717 40.25 -18.24 17.52
C ASP A 717 40.90 -17.49 18.69
N ASP A 718 40.39 -16.30 18.99
CA ASP A 718 40.45 -15.74 20.35
C ASP A 718 39.12 -15.09 20.71
N GLU A 719 38.58 -15.53 21.84
CA GLU A 719 37.41 -14.99 22.53
C GLU A 719 37.70 -13.60 23.13
N ASN A 720 36.78 -12.65 22.93
CA ASN A 720 36.21 -11.76 23.95
C ASN A 720 35.00 -11.00 23.41
#